data_AF-A0A2D5GXA2-F1
#
_entry.id   AF-A0A2D5GXA2-F1
#
_cell.length_a   1.000
_cell.length_b   1.000
_cell.length_c   1.000
_cell.angle_alpha   90.00
_cell.angle_beta   90.00
_cell.angle_gamma   90.00
#
_symmetry.space_group_name_H-M   'P 1'
#
loop_
_entity.id
_entity.type
_entity.pdbx_description
1 polymer ?
#
loop_
_entity_poly.entity_id
_entity_poly.type
_entity_poly.pdbx_seq_one_letter_code
_entity_poly.pdbx_strand_id
1 'polypeptide(L)'
;MHCPALRVYLLPLLLIPLMGASVRASDWPMWRLDPARSAHTEQSLPESLHLHWVHRLPPLEPAFKNERLQFDAGYEPVVKDGILFYGSSQNDSVTALDLQTGKPLWQFTTDGPVRFAPVAWKNTVYFGSDDGCLYAVSAQTGNLIWKFRAVPSKRLILGNRRLISVWPVRGGPVIENDTVYFAAGVWPFEGVFVYALDTTTGKVKWMNDRLGFLYGQHPHAAEALGGVTPQGYLVISDEELIVPCGTAFPARLNKQTGKLIEFELPKPGRTPGGWFTAAGKAARRGETAVATPSLQFDRDVNSARHENGQNYGPDGKRGLRQQIQVGDQSLKYQAAIPGVQGTIHSLLATSDHLIAVTLEGSIYCLGPGKTTPVTYDSSLLKETASESNPLPNASLPAMFSDQLQAGGYVLLAGIPDAKLLNTLLTQPQLQIIYQENHSGQVKLLRQLYLERGQTSSKLAFLPGPLSEYELPAYFAQTIIAAEPVYSGMKTYSELISVLYPSLRPYGGTLFVKTSEADHQKLAAEFKNLSQAKISRKDGYSVFKKAGAIPGSSNYTGGWSSPDELVKAPVGVLWYDDSVGNFKRAPQPLFVDGVMISHSKYWQGYPAGIRPPYKLLAPQFADVYTGRKLDATQAEMLTTELPTLDQTQKQPSQYRPPYQKNDWSPAPPVIGERTNPLTGDTEPRAFPKSYGCDGGVDYSYLYTMRSGTAAFYDKRVESGTIHISGPRSGCTNSIVPANGLLNVPYYFQGCTCSYPLPVGLSMISMPETHEQWMVWGKSDVQQVHRVGLNFGAPGDRMTEKGTLWLDTPSVGGPSPELDLQISPKSVKAFYEHSLWIEGGRGWPWVGASGITGVREISLKQIKAGDYTVRLYFREPEYSSTGQRVFDISLNGKPLISQLDVLQETQSNQKILVREFSQIHLDNDLNLTLTAQKGEPLICGLELIEQSLPVDSIVELPSQKQELLTKP
;
A
#
# COMPACT_ATOMS: atom_id res chain seq x y z
N MET A 1 71.17 77.10 9.96
CA MET A 1 72.05 76.13 9.27
C MET A 1 71.31 74.82 9.15
N HIS A 2 71.25 74.25 7.95
CA HIS A 2 70.45 73.07 7.58
C HIS A 2 70.99 71.76 8.16
N CYS A 3 70.09 70.88 8.62
CA CYS A 3 70.12 69.43 8.36
C CYS A 3 68.77 68.80 8.81
N PRO A 4 68.10 67.94 8.02
CA PRO A 4 66.78 67.40 8.35
C PRO A 4 66.90 66.03 9.04
N ALA A 5 66.07 65.78 10.06
CA ALA A 5 65.94 64.45 10.66
C ALA A 5 64.46 64.01 10.74
N LEU A 6 64.21 62.88 10.10
CA LEU A 6 63.04 62.02 10.03
C LEU A 6 62.03 62.13 11.19
N ARG A 7 60.76 62.37 10.85
CA ARG A 7 59.60 62.12 11.72
C ARG A 7 59.16 60.67 11.60
N VAL A 8 59.30 59.91 12.69
CA VAL A 8 58.66 58.60 12.89
C VAL A 8 57.27 58.86 13.48
N TYR A 9 56.22 58.45 12.77
CA TYR A 9 54.84 58.47 13.28
C TYR A 9 54.53 57.14 13.95
N LEU A 10 54.14 57.19 15.23
CA LEU A 10 53.55 56.10 16.00
C LEU A 10 52.17 55.74 15.41
N LEU A 11 51.99 54.47 15.03
CA LEU A 11 50.67 53.88 14.74
C LEU A 11 50.04 53.36 16.05
N PRO A 12 48.74 53.60 16.31
CA PRO A 12 48.03 53.02 17.44
C PRO A 12 47.62 51.57 17.15
N LEU A 13 47.76 50.69 18.15
CA LEU A 13 47.22 49.33 18.16
C LEU A 13 45.69 49.37 18.03
N LEU A 14 45.15 48.76 16.98
CA LEU A 14 43.73 48.43 16.83
C LEU A 14 43.49 47.02 17.39
N LEU A 15 42.85 46.94 18.56
CA LEU A 15 42.26 45.71 19.09
C LEU A 15 41.03 45.36 18.23
N ILE A 16 41.13 44.28 17.45
CA ILE A 16 39.98 43.64 16.80
C ILE A 16 39.39 42.65 17.81
N PRO A 17 38.09 42.73 18.15
CA PRO A 17 37.46 41.68 18.95
C PRO A 17 37.31 40.44 18.07
N LEU A 18 37.90 39.33 18.50
CA LEU A 18 37.60 37.99 17.98
C LEU A 18 36.12 37.70 18.21
N MET A 19 35.28 37.97 17.22
CA MET A 19 33.99 37.31 17.10
C MET A 19 34.30 35.82 16.88
N GLY A 20 34.15 35.01 17.93
CA GLY A 20 34.16 33.56 17.79
C GLY A 20 33.07 33.17 16.82
N ALA A 21 33.46 32.75 15.61
CA ALA A 21 32.57 32.03 14.73
C ALA A 21 32.14 30.78 15.50
N SER A 22 30.86 30.69 15.89
CA SER A 22 30.33 29.42 16.37
C SER A 22 30.51 28.43 15.22
N VAL A 23 31.42 27.48 15.37
CA VAL A 23 31.55 26.35 14.45
C VAL A 23 30.22 25.63 14.54
N ARG A 24 29.33 25.85 13.57
CA ARG A 24 28.08 25.09 13.48
C ARG A 24 28.47 23.63 13.32
N ALA A 25 27.84 22.77 14.13
CA ALA A 25 27.94 21.34 13.95
C ALA A 25 27.58 20.98 12.49
N SER A 26 28.30 20.06 11.85
CA SER A 26 27.77 19.52 10.59
C SER A 26 26.59 18.64 10.86
N ASP A 27 25.58 18.84 10.05
CA ASP A 27 24.40 18.01 10.10
C ASP A 27 24.61 16.74 9.29
N TRP A 28 23.87 15.70 9.68
CA TRP A 28 23.57 14.55 8.85
C TRP A 28 22.04 14.49 8.69
N PRO A 29 21.44 15.44 7.94
CA PRO A 29 20.01 15.76 8.03
C PRO A 29 19.10 14.70 7.39
N MET A 30 19.64 13.83 6.55
CA MET A 30 18.92 12.82 5.81
C MET A 30 19.59 11.47 5.93
N TRP A 31 18.82 10.40 5.69
CA TRP A 31 19.41 9.07 5.58
C TRP A 31 20.50 9.07 4.50
N ARG A 32 21.67 8.57 4.87
CA ARG A 32 22.91 8.66 4.07
C ARG A 32 23.26 10.08 3.63
N LEU A 33 23.11 11.03 4.56
CA LEU A 33 23.54 12.43 4.54
C LEU A 33 22.68 13.36 3.68
N ASP A 34 22.44 13.01 2.42
CA ASP A 34 21.91 13.93 1.42
C ASP A 34 20.84 13.29 0.51
N PRO A 35 20.17 14.05 -0.38
CA PRO A 35 19.15 13.51 -1.28
C PRO A 35 19.68 12.46 -2.27
N ALA A 36 20.98 12.48 -2.56
CA ALA A 36 21.66 11.52 -3.44
C ALA A 36 22.01 10.22 -2.72
N ARG A 37 21.86 10.17 -1.38
CA ARG A 37 22.24 9.05 -0.50
C ARG A 37 23.75 8.76 -0.56
N SER A 38 24.56 9.80 -0.74
CA SER A 38 26.00 9.68 -0.99
C SER A 38 26.77 9.02 0.16
N ALA A 39 26.29 9.24 1.39
CA ALA A 39 27.00 8.93 2.63
C ALA A 39 28.46 9.41 2.63
N HIS A 40 28.71 10.58 2.06
CA HIS A 40 30.03 11.17 1.96
C HIS A 40 30.05 12.58 2.55
N THR A 41 30.80 12.75 3.65
CA THR A 41 31.09 14.06 4.23
C THR A 41 32.58 14.37 4.08
N GLU A 42 32.93 15.63 3.76
CA GLU A 42 34.33 16.08 3.73
C GLU A 42 34.90 16.32 5.13
N GLN A 43 34.06 16.23 6.15
CA GLN A 43 34.53 16.41 7.52
C GLN A 43 35.35 15.24 8.02
N SER A 44 36.35 15.55 8.83
CA SER A 44 37.18 14.56 9.50
C SER A 44 36.70 14.33 10.93
N LEU A 45 36.78 13.09 11.38
CA LEU A 45 36.58 12.75 12.79
C LEU A 45 37.85 13.06 13.60
N PRO A 46 37.71 13.29 14.92
CA PRO A 46 38.85 13.35 15.82
C PRO A 46 39.73 12.09 15.74
N GLU A 47 41.05 12.24 15.94
CA GLU A 47 41.99 11.12 15.91
C GLU A 47 41.64 10.01 16.92
N SER A 48 41.07 10.39 18.06
CA SER A 48 40.62 9.48 19.10
C SER A 48 39.15 9.71 19.44
N LEU A 49 38.35 8.66 19.27
CA LEU A 49 36.94 8.61 19.65
C LEU A 49 36.77 7.82 20.94
N HIS A 50 35.94 8.34 21.84
CA HIS A 50 35.56 7.69 23.08
C HIS A 50 34.05 7.57 23.18
N LEU A 51 33.57 6.44 23.67
CA LEU A 51 32.14 6.26 23.91
C LEU A 51 31.65 7.29 24.94
N HIS A 52 30.65 8.09 24.58
CA HIS A 52 30.05 9.10 25.46
C HIS A 52 28.72 8.62 26.02
N TRP A 53 27.88 8.01 25.19
CA TRP A 53 26.63 7.44 25.65
C TRP A 53 26.11 6.33 24.73
N VAL A 54 25.19 5.51 25.25
CA VAL A 54 24.49 4.44 24.53
C VAL A 54 23.00 4.50 24.85
N HIS A 55 22.17 4.44 23.81
CA HIS A 55 20.75 4.09 23.93
C HIS A 55 20.57 2.63 23.56
N ARG A 56 20.12 1.80 24.50
CA ARG A 56 19.75 0.42 24.22
C ARG A 56 18.25 0.36 23.93
N LEU A 57 17.91 -0.04 22.71
CA LEU A 57 16.54 -0.27 22.25
C LEU A 57 16.37 -1.75 21.87
N PRO A 58 15.15 -2.29 21.84
CA PRO A 58 14.93 -3.64 21.31
C PRO A 58 15.25 -3.69 19.81
N PRO A 59 15.65 -4.86 19.28
CA PRO A 59 15.76 -5.06 17.84
C PRO A 59 14.39 -4.83 17.17
N LEU A 60 14.42 -4.27 15.96
CA LEU A 60 13.19 -4.09 15.18
C LEU A 60 12.82 -5.40 14.49
N GLU A 61 11.51 -5.66 14.41
CA GLU A 61 10.98 -6.67 13.50
C GLU A 61 10.62 -5.98 12.17
N PRO A 62 11.35 -6.26 11.07
CA PRO A 62 11.11 -5.62 9.79
C PRO A 62 9.74 -6.03 9.22
N ALA A 63 9.17 -5.17 8.37
CA ALA A 63 7.88 -5.44 7.71
C ALA A 63 7.93 -6.75 6.92
N PHE A 64 9.03 -6.96 6.21
CA PHE A 64 9.27 -8.14 5.38
C PHE A 64 10.42 -8.93 5.97
N LYS A 65 10.46 -10.23 5.71
CA LYS A 65 11.62 -11.12 5.90
C LYS A 65 12.49 -11.20 4.64
N ASN A 66 11.99 -10.74 3.50
CA ASN A 66 12.75 -10.71 2.25
C ASN A 66 13.93 -9.74 2.32
N GLU A 67 15.15 -10.21 2.01
CA GLU A 67 16.40 -9.43 2.06
C GLU A 67 16.35 -8.14 1.22
N ARG A 68 15.62 -8.14 0.10
CA ARG A 68 15.48 -6.98 -0.80
C ARG A 68 14.50 -5.92 -0.30
N LEU A 69 13.82 -6.17 0.81
CA LEU A 69 12.84 -5.27 1.43
C LEU A 69 13.16 -4.95 2.90
N GLN A 70 14.41 -5.19 3.35
CA GLN A 70 14.88 -4.94 4.72
C GLN A 70 15.19 -3.46 5.01
N PHE A 71 14.35 -2.52 4.56
CA PHE A 71 14.57 -1.08 4.79
C PHE A 71 14.38 -0.65 6.25
N ASP A 72 13.68 -1.46 7.05
CA ASP A 72 13.35 -1.22 8.46
C ASP A 72 13.95 -2.28 9.41
N ALA A 73 15.03 -2.94 8.99
CA ALA A 73 15.69 -3.98 9.78
C ALA A 73 16.48 -3.46 11.00
N GLY A 74 16.71 -2.15 11.08
CA GLY A 74 17.35 -1.50 12.20
C GLY A 74 16.98 -0.02 12.24
N TYR A 75 17.35 0.67 13.33
CA TYR A 75 17.10 2.10 13.45
C TYR A 75 18.03 2.87 12.49
N GLU A 76 17.48 3.89 11.84
CA GLU A 76 18.21 4.73 10.89
C GLU A 76 18.08 6.20 11.33
N PRO A 77 18.97 6.69 12.23
CA PRO A 77 18.89 8.04 12.75
C PRO A 77 19.38 9.09 11.74
N VAL A 78 19.08 10.35 12.01
CA VAL A 78 19.64 11.54 11.36
C VAL A 78 20.02 12.56 12.44
N VAL A 79 20.93 13.48 12.13
CA VAL A 79 21.39 14.51 13.08
C VAL A 79 21.26 15.88 12.46
N LYS A 80 20.68 16.83 13.20
CA LYS A 80 20.65 18.24 12.80
C LYS A 80 20.69 19.17 14.00
N ASP A 81 21.51 20.21 13.93
CA ASP A 81 21.63 21.28 14.94
C ASP A 81 21.84 20.72 16.36
N GLY A 82 22.67 19.68 16.49
CA GLY A 82 22.99 19.02 17.76
C GLY A 82 21.89 18.10 18.31
N ILE A 83 20.88 17.77 17.51
CA ILE A 83 19.79 16.86 17.88
C ILE A 83 19.81 15.64 16.97
N LEU A 84 19.75 14.45 17.57
CA LEU A 84 19.60 13.18 16.87
C LEU A 84 18.13 12.78 16.82
N PHE A 85 17.63 12.38 15.65
CA PHE A 85 16.26 11.92 15.44
C PHE A 85 16.26 10.50 14.91
N TYR A 86 15.37 9.63 15.41
CA TYR A 86 15.16 8.29 14.85
C TYR A 86 13.69 7.88 14.89
N GLY A 87 13.28 7.13 13.86
CA GLY A 87 11.95 6.51 13.78
C GLY A 87 11.95 5.08 14.33
N SER A 88 10.79 4.59 14.75
CA SER A 88 10.62 3.25 15.31
C SER A 88 9.26 2.65 14.94
N SER A 89 9.29 1.45 14.35
CA SER A 89 8.11 0.62 14.05
C SER A 89 7.62 -0.18 15.26
N GLN A 90 8.42 -0.25 16.32
CA GLN A 90 8.11 -1.00 17.54
C GLN A 90 7.09 -0.29 18.43
N ASN A 91 7.16 1.05 18.46
CA ASN A 91 6.30 1.92 19.28
C ASN A 91 5.66 3.05 18.45
N ASP A 92 5.68 2.94 17.12
CA ASP A 92 5.05 3.85 16.16
C ASP A 92 5.42 5.33 16.38
N SER A 93 6.72 5.64 16.53
CA SER A 93 7.14 6.99 16.94
C SER A 93 8.42 7.50 16.27
N VAL A 94 8.61 8.81 16.35
CA VAL A 94 9.90 9.49 16.15
C VAL A 94 10.37 10.06 17.49
N THR A 95 11.62 9.81 17.84
CA THR A 95 12.24 10.29 19.09
C THR A 95 13.42 11.20 18.79
N ALA A 96 13.55 12.28 19.56
CA ALA A 96 14.67 13.21 19.51
C ALA A 96 15.54 13.10 20.76
N LEU A 97 16.85 13.09 20.57
CA LEU A 97 17.86 13.02 21.62
C LEU A 97 18.82 14.20 21.49
N ASP A 98 19.26 14.75 22.61
CA ASP A 98 20.41 15.65 22.64
C ASP A 98 21.68 14.90 22.23
N LEU A 99 22.41 15.39 21.22
CA LEU A 99 23.56 14.69 20.66
C LEU A 99 24.70 14.53 21.68
N GLN A 100 24.91 15.53 22.54
CA GLN A 100 26.05 15.54 23.47
C GLN A 100 25.83 14.61 24.65
N THR A 101 24.62 14.61 25.20
CA THR A 101 24.30 13.90 26.45
C THR A 101 23.53 12.61 26.25
N GLY A 102 22.93 12.42 25.07
CA GLY A 102 22.01 11.33 24.78
C GLY A 102 20.66 11.47 25.47
N LYS A 103 20.37 12.57 26.18
CA LYS A 103 19.09 12.71 26.89
C LYS A 103 17.92 12.82 25.91
N PRO A 104 16.80 12.10 26.13
CA PRO A 104 15.59 12.31 25.36
C PRO A 104 15.09 13.75 25.50
N LEU A 105 14.79 14.39 24.36
CA LEU A 105 14.22 15.74 24.29
C LEU A 105 12.71 15.68 24.13
N TRP A 106 12.25 14.91 23.15
CA TRP A 106 10.82 14.72 22.86
C TRP A 106 10.57 13.41 22.10
N GLN A 107 9.32 12.98 22.09
CA GLN A 107 8.83 11.87 21.28
C GLN A 107 7.47 12.22 20.67
N PHE A 108 7.28 11.88 19.39
CA PHE A 108 6.03 12.04 18.66
C PHE A 108 5.53 10.68 18.18
N THR A 109 4.28 10.33 18.50
CA THR A 109 3.67 9.03 18.15
C THR A 109 2.63 9.17 17.05
N THR A 110 2.63 8.23 16.10
CA THR A 110 1.69 8.13 14.98
C THR A 110 0.68 7.00 15.20
N ASP A 111 -0.25 6.82 14.26
CA ASP A 111 -1.30 5.79 14.34
C ASP A 111 -0.93 4.51 13.58
N GLY A 112 0.33 4.40 13.19
CA GLY A 112 0.92 3.24 12.53
C GLY A 112 2.45 3.31 12.52
N PRO A 113 3.13 2.21 12.13
CA PRO A 113 4.59 2.13 12.11
C PRO A 113 5.30 3.29 11.40
N VAL A 114 6.36 3.82 12.01
CA VAL A 114 7.35 4.70 11.35
C VAL A 114 8.55 3.84 10.96
N ARG A 115 8.71 3.57 9.65
CA ARG A 115 9.65 2.56 9.15
C ARG A 115 10.94 3.12 8.56
N PHE A 116 10.89 4.35 8.06
CA PHE A 116 12.02 5.00 7.39
C PHE A 116 12.64 6.03 8.32
N ALA A 117 13.92 6.34 8.08
CA ALA A 117 14.58 7.45 8.73
C ALA A 117 13.79 8.75 8.55
N PRO A 118 13.65 9.59 9.60
CA PRO A 118 13.13 10.93 9.44
C PRO A 118 14.10 11.78 8.59
N VAL A 119 13.60 12.91 8.07
CA VAL A 119 14.39 13.94 7.38
C VAL A 119 14.32 15.23 8.18
N ALA A 120 15.46 15.78 8.56
CA ALA A 120 15.56 17.06 9.25
C ALA A 120 15.91 18.17 8.25
N TRP A 121 15.03 19.15 8.06
CA TRP A 121 15.26 20.27 7.16
C TRP A 121 14.86 21.58 7.83
N LYS A 122 15.80 22.54 7.86
CA LYS A 122 15.68 23.76 8.68
C LYS A 122 15.26 23.39 10.12
N ASN A 123 14.19 23.97 10.65
CA ASN A 123 13.74 23.75 12.02
C ASN A 123 12.65 22.67 12.16
N THR A 124 12.56 21.77 11.18
CA THR A 124 11.45 20.81 11.04
C THR A 124 11.97 19.40 10.75
N VAL A 125 11.31 18.40 11.31
CA VAL A 125 11.52 16.98 11.03
C VAL A 125 10.32 16.41 10.30
N TYR A 126 10.58 15.71 9.20
CA TYR A 126 9.58 15.11 8.31
C TYR A 126 9.69 13.59 8.30
N PHE A 127 8.57 12.88 8.35
CA PHE A 127 8.56 11.41 8.34
C PHE A 127 7.22 10.85 7.87
N GLY A 128 7.28 9.70 7.22
CA GLY A 128 6.10 8.95 6.78
C GLY A 128 5.72 7.83 7.76
N SER A 129 4.43 7.52 7.83
CA SER A 129 3.90 6.41 8.62
C SER A 129 3.02 5.47 7.78
N ASP A 130 2.97 4.22 8.20
CA ASP A 130 2.04 3.21 7.70
C ASP A 130 0.55 3.60 7.95
N ASP A 131 0.27 4.64 8.75
CA ASP A 131 -1.08 5.23 8.90
C ASP A 131 -1.58 6.03 7.66
N GLY A 132 -0.73 6.13 6.64
CA GLY A 132 -1.01 6.81 5.38
C GLY A 132 -0.73 8.32 5.41
N CYS A 133 0.04 8.81 6.38
CA CYS A 133 0.33 10.23 6.52
C CYS A 133 1.84 10.55 6.47
N LEU A 134 2.16 11.71 5.89
CA LEU A 134 3.43 12.41 6.07
C LEU A 134 3.25 13.47 7.18
N TYR A 135 4.16 13.47 8.13
CA TYR A 135 4.16 14.40 9.27
C TYR A 135 5.29 15.40 9.14
N ALA A 136 5.05 16.62 9.61
CA ALA A 136 6.06 17.64 9.86
C ALA A 136 5.96 18.12 11.31
N VAL A 137 7.03 18.00 12.07
CA VAL A 137 7.09 18.40 13.49
C VAL A 137 8.28 19.32 13.74
N SER A 138 8.15 20.21 14.72
CA SER A 138 9.26 21.05 15.19
C SER A 138 10.45 20.19 15.61
N ALA A 139 11.64 20.48 15.09
CA ALA A 139 12.85 19.73 15.44
C ALA A 139 13.22 19.87 16.94
N GLN A 140 12.83 20.96 17.58
CA GLN A 140 13.22 21.30 18.95
C GLN A 140 12.20 20.83 19.98
N THR A 141 10.92 20.81 19.61
CA THR A 141 9.83 20.52 20.56
C THR A 141 9.01 19.29 20.22
N GLY A 142 9.13 18.75 19.00
CA GLY A 142 8.28 17.66 18.53
C GLY A 142 6.83 18.05 18.29
N ASN A 143 6.47 19.33 18.41
CA ASN A 143 5.11 19.78 18.17
C ASN A 143 4.74 19.64 16.69
N LEU A 144 3.53 19.14 16.42
CA LEU A 144 2.99 19.05 15.08
C LEU A 144 2.93 20.45 14.43
N ILE A 145 3.55 20.59 13.26
CA ILE A 145 3.44 21.78 12.41
C ILE A 145 2.31 21.56 11.41
N TRP A 146 2.40 20.46 10.65
CA TRP A 146 1.33 20.03 9.75
C TRP A 146 1.37 18.51 9.57
N LYS A 147 0.22 17.95 9.14
CA LYS A 147 0.02 16.54 8.79
C LYS A 147 -0.64 16.49 7.42
N PHE A 148 -0.09 15.68 6.52
CA PHE A 148 -0.67 15.44 5.20
C PHE A 148 -1.07 13.97 5.08
N ARG A 149 -2.36 13.71 4.85
CA ARG A 149 -2.87 12.35 4.59
C ARG A 149 -2.82 12.09 3.09
N ALA A 150 -2.20 10.99 2.69
CA ALA A 150 -1.88 10.72 1.29
C ALA A 150 -3.09 10.49 0.40
N VAL A 151 -4.22 10.02 0.95
CA VAL A 151 -5.48 9.83 0.22
C VAL A 151 -6.68 10.06 1.14
N PRO A 152 -7.84 10.46 0.62
CA PRO A 152 -9.02 10.73 1.46
C PRO A 152 -9.56 9.50 2.19
N SER A 153 -9.46 8.32 1.58
CA SER A 153 -9.98 7.10 2.19
C SER A 153 -9.23 6.74 3.49
N LYS A 154 -10.00 6.29 4.48
CA LYS A 154 -9.50 5.76 5.75
C LYS A 154 -9.65 4.23 5.82
N ARG A 155 -9.66 3.55 4.66
CA ARG A 155 -9.68 2.09 4.59
C ARG A 155 -8.41 1.49 5.18
N LEU A 156 -8.64 0.59 6.15
CA LEU A 156 -7.60 -0.12 6.87
C LEU A 156 -7.57 -1.59 6.45
N ILE A 157 -6.38 -2.17 6.48
CA ILE A 157 -6.11 -3.59 6.21
C ILE A 157 -5.15 -4.15 7.26
N LEU A 158 -5.01 -5.48 7.31
CA LEU A 158 -3.91 -6.11 8.05
C LEU A 158 -2.69 -6.26 7.15
N GLY A 159 -1.71 -5.36 7.28
CA GLY A 159 -0.43 -5.44 6.58
C GLY A 159 0.69 -5.81 7.55
N ASN A 160 1.39 -6.92 7.29
CA ASN A 160 2.48 -7.40 8.14
C ASN A 160 2.04 -7.56 9.63
N ARG A 161 0.83 -8.11 9.85
CA ARG A 161 0.14 -8.28 11.16
C ARG A 161 -0.22 -6.99 11.90
N ARG A 162 -0.24 -5.84 11.23
CA ARG A 162 -0.60 -4.56 11.83
C ARG A 162 -1.81 -3.98 11.09
N LEU A 163 -2.72 -3.36 11.84
CA LEU A 163 -3.79 -2.58 11.25
C LEU A 163 -3.18 -1.27 10.71
N ILE A 164 -3.19 -1.09 9.39
CA ILE A 164 -2.52 0.02 8.70
C ILE A 164 -3.41 0.57 7.58
N SER A 165 -3.07 1.73 7.03
CA SER A 165 -3.69 2.22 5.80
C SER A 165 -3.42 1.26 4.64
N VAL A 166 -4.36 1.16 3.71
CA VAL A 166 -4.15 0.52 2.39
C VAL A 166 -3.06 1.25 1.60
N TRP A 167 -2.90 2.57 1.84
CA TRP A 167 -1.89 3.42 1.23
C TRP A 167 -0.86 3.90 2.25
N PRO A 168 -0.06 2.99 2.84
CA PRO A 168 0.96 3.38 3.80
C PRO A 168 2.04 4.21 3.11
N VAL A 169 2.68 5.14 3.83
CA VAL A 169 3.83 5.90 3.32
C VAL A 169 5.08 5.03 3.41
N ARG A 170 5.36 4.28 2.34
CA ARG A 170 6.53 3.38 2.23
C ARG A 170 7.58 3.79 1.18
N GLY A 171 7.40 4.96 0.56
CA GLY A 171 8.49 5.70 -0.07
C GLY A 171 9.10 6.68 0.93
N GLY A 172 10.25 6.33 1.50
CA GLY A 172 10.92 7.15 2.52
C GLY A 172 11.18 8.57 2.02
N PRO A 173 10.83 9.62 2.81
CA PRO A 173 10.84 10.99 2.31
C PRO A 173 12.25 11.46 1.91
N VAL A 174 12.30 12.39 0.96
CA VAL A 174 13.52 13.09 0.54
C VAL A 174 13.22 14.57 0.33
N ILE A 175 14.15 15.44 0.73
CA ILE A 175 13.96 16.89 0.65
C ILE A 175 15.08 17.55 -0.14
N GLU A 176 14.71 18.42 -1.07
CA GLU A 176 15.64 19.34 -1.72
C GLU A 176 14.90 20.66 -2.02
N ASN A 177 15.58 21.80 -1.87
CA ASN A 177 15.06 23.13 -2.24
C ASN A 177 13.63 23.41 -1.70
N ASP A 178 13.45 23.23 -0.39
CA ASP A 178 12.16 23.47 0.30
C ASP A 178 10.98 22.64 -0.23
N THR A 179 11.26 21.52 -0.91
CA THR A 179 10.27 20.57 -1.40
C THR A 179 10.51 19.20 -0.78
N VAL A 180 9.47 18.62 -0.19
CA VAL A 180 9.49 17.24 0.31
C VAL A 180 8.79 16.31 -0.67
N TYR A 181 9.46 15.23 -1.02
CA TYR A 181 8.95 14.19 -1.89
C TYR A 181 8.76 12.89 -1.10
N PHE A 182 7.64 12.21 -1.34
CA PHE A 182 7.36 10.91 -0.74
C PHE A 182 6.39 10.11 -1.63
N ALA A 183 6.23 8.82 -1.33
CA ALA A 183 5.28 7.98 -2.02
C ALA A 183 4.45 7.12 -1.05
N ALA A 184 3.19 6.89 -1.40
CA ALA A 184 2.20 6.14 -0.64
C ALA A 184 1.50 5.09 -1.53
N GLY A 185 1.10 3.98 -0.91
CA GLY A 185 0.55 2.82 -1.64
C GLY A 185 1.61 1.75 -1.90
N VAL A 186 1.20 0.48 -1.79
CA VAL A 186 2.07 -0.68 -2.11
C VAL A 186 1.54 -1.44 -3.31
N TRP A 187 0.24 -1.35 -3.57
CA TRP A 187 -0.48 -2.15 -4.55
C TRP A 187 -0.89 -1.29 -5.74
N PRO A 188 -0.38 -1.55 -6.96
CA PRO A 188 -0.72 -0.73 -8.11
C PRO A 188 -2.22 -0.68 -8.38
N PHE A 189 -2.91 -1.82 -8.21
CA PHE A 189 -4.35 -1.94 -8.43
C PHE A 189 -5.23 -1.30 -7.34
N GLU A 190 -4.64 -0.86 -6.22
CA GLU A 190 -5.31 -0.02 -5.22
C GLU A 190 -5.03 1.47 -5.46
N GLY A 191 -4.14 1.81 -6.39
CA GLY A 191 -3.61 3.15 -6.58
C GLY A 191 -2.29 3.38 -5.84
N VAL A 192 -1.40 4.14 -6.48
CA VAL A 192 -0.08 4.52 -5.96
C VAL A 192 0.12 6.00 -6.22
N PHE A 193 0.56 6.71 -5.17
CA PHE A 193 0.62 8.16 -5.15
C PHE A 193 2.04 8.63 -4.86
N VAL A 194 2.58 9.50 -5.71
CA VAL A 194 3.86 10.17 -5.50
C VAL A 194 3.61 11.67 -5.42
N TYR A 195 4.20 12.31 -4.41
CA TYR A 195 3.93 13.71 -4.08
C TYR A 195 5.20 14.55 -4.09
N ALA A 196 5.01 15.83 -4.38
CA ALA A 196 5.88 16.92 -3.96
C ALA A 196 5.06 17.91 -3.15
N LEU A 197 5.49 18.21 -1.92
CA LEU A 197 4.86 19.21 -1.06
C LEU A 197 5.84 20.33 -0.72
N ASP A 198 5.30 21.52 -0.47
CA ASP A 198 6.03 22.60 0.16
C ASP A 198 6.35 22.25 1.63
N THR A 199 7.63 22.33 1.98
CA THR A 199 8.11 21.96 3.33
C THR A 199 7.53 22.82 4.45
N THR A 200 7.20 24.08 4.18
CA THR A 200 6.71 25.02 5.20
C THR A 200 5.21 24.84 5.44
N THR A 201 4.43 24.73 4.37
CA THR A 201 2.97 24.77 4.42
C THR A 201 2.30 23.40 4.33
N GLY A 202 3.01 22.36 3.87
CA GLY A 202 2.44 21.05 3.57
C GLY A 202 1.53 21.05 2.35
N LYS A 203 1.44 22.16 1.61
CA LYS A 203 0.64 22.26 0.38
C LYS A 203 1.28 21.46 -0.73
N VAL A 204 0.44 20.78 -1.50
CA VAL A 204 0.86 20.02 -2.68
C VAL A 204 1.38 21.00 -3.74
N LYS A 205 2.53 20.67 -4.33
CA LYS A 205 3.07 21.30 -5.54
C LYS A 205 2.67 20.52 -6.78
N TRP A 206 2.72 19.19 -6.68
CA TRP A 206 2.18 18.25 -7.65
C TRP A 206 1.95 16.88 -7.02
N MET A 207 1.07 16.11 -7.65
CA MET A 207 0.80 14.70 -7.36
C MET A 207 0.86 13.90 -8.66
N ASN A 208 1.37 12.67 -8.60
CA ASN A 208 1.16 11.68 -9.63
C ASN A 208 0.47 10.45 -9.02
N ASP A 209 -0.74 10.17 -9.50
CA ASP A 209 -1.61 9.07 -9.08
C ASP A 209 -1.91 8.08 -10.22
N ARG A 210 -1.24 8.22 -11.38
CA ARG A 210 -1.41 7.34 -12.55
C ARG A 210 -0.48 6.13 -12.53
N LEU A 211 0.52 6.12 -11.64
CA LEU A 211 1.57 5.10 -11.62
C LEU A 211 1.10 3.70 -11.21
N GLY A 212 -0.14 3.57 -10.73
CA GLY A 212 -0.77 2.28 -10.40
C GLY A 212 -1.23 1.49 -11.62
N PHE A 213 -1.41 2.15 -12.77
CA PHE A 213 -2.01 1.56 -13.98
C PHE A 213 -1.17 1.88 -15.22
N LEU A 214 -0.13 1.09 -15.41
CA LEU A 214 0.79 1.15 -16.54
C LEU A 214 0.69 -0.17 -17.31
N TYR A 215 0.17 -0.11 -18.54
CA TYR A 215 0.26 -1.26 -19.44
C TYR A 215 1.64 -1.31 -20.08
N GLY A 216 2.27 -2.49 -20.07
CA GLY A 216 3.53 -2.68 -20.77
C GLY A 216 4.18 -4.01 -20.47
N GLN A 217 5.47 -4.08 -20.74
CA GLN A 217 6.23 -5.33 -20.67
C GLN A 217 6.65 -5.68 -19.22
N HIS A 218 6.17 -6.81 -18.73
CA HIS A 218 6.51 -7.48 -17.47
C HIS A 218 7.63 -8.54 -17.68
N PRO A 219 8.16 -9.16 -16.60
CA PRO A 219 9.14 -10.25 -16.73
C PRO A 219 8.67 -11.35 -17.69
N HIS A 220 9.60 -11.91 -18.47
CA HIS A 220 9.35 -12.85 -19.58
C HIS A 220 8.69 -12.24 -20.84
N ALA A 221 8.88 -10.94 -21.08
CA ALA A 221 8.31 -10.25 -22.24
C ALA A 221 6.77 -10.38 -22.30
N ALA A 222 6.15 -10.39 -21.12
CA ALA A 222 4.71 -10.56 -20.96
C ALA A 222 4.05 -9.18 -20.91
N GLU A 223 3.13 -8.87 -21.81
CA GLU A 223 2.36 -7.62 -21.70
C GLU A 223 1.26 -7.77 -20.63
N ALA A 224 1.15 -6.83 -19.70
CA ALA A 224 0.13 -6.81 -18.66
C ALA A 224 -0.07 -5.40 -18.09
N LEU A 225 -1.20 -5.19 -17.40
CA LEU A 225 -1.35 -4.03 -16.53
C LEU A 225 -0.49 -4.22 -15.27
N GLY A 226 0.29 -3.20 -14.95
CA GLY A 226 1.09 -3.13 -13.74
C GLY A 226 1.30 -1.72 -13.24
N GLY A 227 2.38 -1.50 -12.49
CA GLY A 227 2.66 -0.18 -11.94
C GLY A 227 3.81 -0.15 -10.94
N VAL A 228 4.10 1.06 -10.47
CA VAL A 228 5.12 1.38 -9.46
C VAL A 228 4.67 0.83 -8.10
N THR A 229 5.62 0.41 -7.27
CA THR A 229 5.34 -0.19 -5.94
C THR A 229 6.33 0.37 -4.92
N PRO A 230 6.14 1.62 -4.48
CA PRO A 230 7.16 2.39 -3.78
C PRO A 230 7.51 1.73 -2.44
N GLN A 231 8.73 1.19 -2.38
CA GLN A 231 9.29 0.54 -1.20
C GLN A 231 10.80 0.77 -1.17
N GLY A 232 11.22 1.75 -0.37
CA GLY A 232 12.62 2.13 -0.22
C GLY A 232 12.80 3.64 -0.05
N TYR A 233 14.05 4.06 0.13
CA TYR A 233 14.41 5.47 0.29
C TYR A 233 14.45 6.18 -1.07
N LEU A 234 13.62 7.21 -1.27
CA LEU A 234 13.65 8.01 -2.50
C LEU A 234 15.01 8.71 -2.65
N VAL A 235 15.43 8.92 -3.90
CA VAL A 235 16.70 9.56 -4.25
C VAL A 235 16.43 10.70 -5.21
N ILE A 236 17.16 11.80 -5.07
CA ILE A 236 17.19 12.87 -6.07
C ILE A 236 18.54 12.80 -6.78
N SER A 237 18.50 12.79 -8.11
CA SER A 237 19.67 12.92 -8.96
C SER A 237 19.38 13.92 -10.06
N ASP A 238 20.07 15.06 -10.02
CA ASP A 238 19.84 16.17 -10.94
C ASP A 238 18.33 16.53 -10.99
N GLU A 239 17.69 16.49 -12.15
CA GLU A 239 16.28 16.83 -12.35
C GLU A 239 15.31 15.66 -12.09
N GLU A 240 15.82 14.53 -11.63
CA GLU A 240 15.05 13.28 -11.47
C GLU A 240 14.78 12.93 -10.01
N LEU A 241 13.54 12.51 -9.75
CA LEU A 241 13.12 11.82 -8.55
C LEU A 241 13.10 10.32 -8.82
N ILE A 242 13.88 9.57 -8.06
CA ILE A 242 14.01 8.12 -8.19
C ILE A 242 13.22 7.45 -7.07
N VAL A 243 12.31 6.54 -7.44
CA VAL A 243 11.41 5.84 -6.54
C VAL A 243 11.74 4.35 -6.53
N PRO A 244 12.42 3.82 -5.50
CA PRO A 244 12.64 2.38 -5.37
C PRO A 244 11.33 1.59 -5.35
N CYS A 245 11.27 0.50 -6.11
CA CYS A 245 10.03 -0.25 -6.37
C CYS A 245 10.07 -1.66 -5.78
N GLY A 246 10.46 -1.77 -4.51
CA GLY A 246 10.63 -3.05 -3.85
C GLY A 246 11.66 -3.89 -4.57
N THR A 247 11.26 -5.06 -5.09
CA THR A 247 12.22 -5.90 -5.84
C THR A 247 12.40 -5.51 -7.30
N ALA A 248 11.58 -4.61 -7.83
CA ALA A 248 11.68 -4.10 -9.20
C ALA A 248 12.65 -2.91 -9.33
N PHE A 249 13.09 -2.65 -10.56
CA PHE A 249 13.99 -1.53 -10.83
C PHE A 249 13.30 -0.19 -10.44
N PRO A 250 14.01 0.80 -9.88
CA PRO A 250 13.39 2.06 -9.47
C PRO A 250 12.72 2.80 -10.64
N ALA A 251 11.59 3.44 -10.37
CA ALA A 251 10.96 4.37 -11.30
C ALA A 251 11.70 5.72 -11.30
N ARG A 252 11.73 6.39 -12.44
CA ARG A 252 12.36 7.69 -12.65
C ARG A 252 11.29 8.70 -13.04
N LEU A 253 11.15 9.77 -12.28
CA LEU A 253 10.19 10.84 -12.52
C LEU A 253 10.93 12.17 -12.68
N ASN A 254 10.36 13.11 -13.44
CA ASN A 254 10.82 14.50 -13.39
C ASN A 254 10.43 15.10 -12.03
N LYS A 255 11.39 15.64 -11.27
CA LYS A 255 11.12 16.12 -9.90
C LYS A 255 10.29 17.42 -9.85
N GLN A 256 10.27 18.21 -10.93
CA GLN A 256 9.47 19.44 -10.99
C GLN A 256 8.01 19.17 -11.32
N THR A 257 7.73 18.20 -12.19
CA THR A 257 6.37 17.96 -12.72
C THR A 257 5.74 16.67 -12.26
N GLY A 258 6.49 15.77 -11.62
CA GLY A 258 6.03 14.43 -11.23
C GLY A 258 5.77 13.49 -12.40
N LYS A 259 6.09 13.88 -13.64
CA LYS A 259 5.84 13.05 -14.82
C LYS A 259 6.79 11.85 -14.84
N LEU A 260 6.27 10.68 -15.14
CA LEU A 260 7.08 9.48 -15.33
C LEU A 260 8.02 9.68 -16.52
N ILE A 261 9.33 9.51 -16.30
CA ILE A 261 10.36 9.48 -17.34
C ILE A 261 10.53 8.04 -17.82
N GLU A 262 10.73 7.12 -16.88
CA GLU A 262 10.97 5.71 -17.17
C GLU A 262 10.57 4.84 -15.97
N PHE A 263 9.88 3.74 -16.24
CA PHE A 263 9.75 2.63 -15.31
C PHE A 263 9.74 1.34 -16.11
N GLU A 264 10.63 0.43 -15.75
CA GLU A 264 10.75 -0.85 -16.42
C GLU A 264 10.65 -1.97 -15.39
N LEU A 265 9.72 -2.88 -15.61
CA LEU A 265 9.67 -4.09 -14.80
C LEU A 265 10.84 -5.02 -15.18
N PRO A 266 11.31 -5.87 -14.26
CA PRO A 266 12.65 -6.44 -14.42
C PRO A 266 12.79 -7.45 -15.57
N LYS A 267 13.86 -7.29 -16.34
CA LYS A 267 14.28 -8.18 -17.43
C LYS A 267 15.55 -8.97 -17.08
N PRO A 268 15.78 -10.15 -17.69
CA PRO A 268 17.02 -10.90 -17.53
C PRO A 268 18.25 -10.04 -17.84
N GLY A 269 19.33 -10.21 -17.08
CA GLY A 269 20.60 -9.49 -17.29
C GLY A 269 20.65 -8.06 -16.74
N ARG A 270 19.61 -7.57 -16.05
CA ARG A 270 19.66 -6.30 -15.30
C ARG A 270 19.86 -6.51 -13.81
N THR A 271 20.32 -5.45 -13.15
CA THR A 271 20.44 -5.42 -11.69
C THR A 271 19.05 -5.55 -11.05
N PRO A 272 18.85 -6.55 -10.17
CA PRO A 272 17.59 -6.67 -9.45
C PRO A 272 17.31 -5.41 -8.62
N GLY A 273 16.04 -5.07 -8.45
CA GLY A 273 15.66 -3.98 -7.57
C GLY A 273 15.92 -4.30 -6.10
N GLY A 274 15.68 -3.31 -5.26
CA GLY A 274 15.76 -3.43 -3.82
C GLY A 274 15.39 -2.10 -3.18
N TRP A 275 15.30 -2.13 -1.85
CA TRP A 275 15.01 -0.94 -1.06
C TRP A 275 16.11 0.12 -1.07
N PHE A 276 17.34 -0.26 -1.45
CA PHE A 276 18.50 0.62 -1.54
C PHE A 276 18.74 1.06 -2.98
N THR A 277 18.92 2.37 -3.17
CA THR A 277 19.45 3.01 -4.38
C THR A 277 20.17 4.29 -3.96
N ALA A 278 21.24 4.66 -4.66
CA ALA A 278 21.93 5.93 -4.49
C ALA A 278 22.25 6.56 -5.85
N ALA A 279 22.50 7.86 -5.88
CA ALA A 279 22.96 8.56 -7.07
C ALA A 279 24.48 8.71 -7.06
N GLY A 280 25.12 8.46 -8.20
CA GLY A 280 26.54 8.73 -8.43
C GLY A 280 26.74 9.85 -9.45
N LYS A 281 27.89 10.54 -9.38
CA LYS A 281 28.34 11.45 -10.44
C LYS A 281 28.76 10.63 -11.66
N ALA A 282 28.09 10.83 -12.80
CA ALA A 282 28.59 10.30 -14.07
C ALA A 282 29.80 11.13 -14.52
N ALA A 283 30.92 10.47 -14.77
CA ALA A 283 32.01 11.06 -15.54
C ALA A 283 32.40 10.08 -16.65
N ARG A 284 32.22 10.50 -17.91
CA ARG A 284 32.96 9.95 -19.05
C ARG A 284 33.68 11.08 -19.77
N ARG A 285 34.96 10.87 -20.05
CA ARG A 285 35.78 11.77 -20.87
C ARG A 285 35.24 11.72 -22.31
N GLY A 286 34.79 12.86 -22.85
CA GLY A 286 34.67 13.07 -24.29
C GLY A 286 33.31 12.83 -24.97
N GLU A 287 32.20 12.67 -24.24
CA GLU A 287 30.86 12.58 -24.85
C GLU A 287 30.09 13.91 -24.73
N THR A 288 29.42 14.34 -25.80
CA THR A 288 28.62 15.59 -25.90
C THR A 288 27.12 15.40 -25.61
N ALA A 289 26.68 14.20 -25.21
CA ALA A 289 25.30 13.93 -24.81
C ALA A 289 25.12 14.16 -23.30
N VAL A 290 23.95 14.65 -22.89
CA VAL A 290 23.57 14.82 -21.47
C VAL A 290 23.68 13.46 -20.76
N ALA A 291 24.58 13.36 -19.79
CA ALA A 291 24.83 12.11 -19.08
C ALA A 291 23.57 11.69 -18.29
N THR A 292 23.11 10.46 -18.49
CA THR A 292 22.09 9.85 -17.63
C THR A 292 22.60 9.81 -16.18
N PRO A 293 21.75 10.09 -15.17
CA PRO A 293 22.07 9.82 -13.77
C PRO A 293 22.67 8.42 -13.59
N SER A 294 23.86 8.32 -12.98
CA SER A 294 24.45 7.01 -12.70
C SER A 294 23.87 6.47 -11.40
N LEU A 295 22.75 5.75 -11.49
CA LEU A 295 22.19 5.04 -10.34
C LEU A 295 23.17 3.97 -9.86
N GLN A 296 23.36 3.89 -8.55
CA GLN A 296 24.22 2.92 -7.90
C GLN A 296 23.41 1.99 -7.01
N PHE A 297 23.75 0.70 -7.08
CA PHE A 297 23.09 -0.36 -6.34
C PHE A 297 24.11 -1.08 -5.46
N ASP A 298 23.69 -1.49 -4.26
CA ASP A 298 24.50 -2.36 -3.44
C ASP A 298 24.29 -3.81 -3.91
N ARG A 299 25.36 -4.48 -4.30
CA ARG A 299 25.31 -5.81 -4.88
C ARG A 299 24.61 -6.82 -3.98
N ASP A 300 24.81 -6.75 -2.67
CA ASP A 300 24.32 -7.73 -1.72
C ASP A 300 22.86 -7.42 -1.35
N VAL A 301 22.48 -6.15 -1.21
CA VAL A 301 21.06 -5.73 -1.03
C VAL A 301 20.21 -6.02 -2.26
N ASN A 302 20.73 -5.73 -3.46
CA ASN A 302 20.05 -5.88 -4.74
C ASN A 302 20.28 -7.28 -5.35
N SER A 303 20.53 -8.30 -4.54
CA SER A 303 20.73 -9.67 -4.99
C SER A 303 19.43 -10.50 -4.92
N ALA A 304 19.35 -11.57 -5.71
CA ALA A 304 18.19 -12.45 -5.72
C ALA A 304 18.60 -13.92 -5.57
N ARG A 305 18.04 -14.60 -4.58
CA ARG A 305 18.25 -16.04 -4.38
C ARG A 305 17.40 -16.86 -5.35
N HIS A 306 18.04 -17.77 -6.09
CA HIS A 306 17.38 -18.80 -6.89
C HIS A 306 17.73 -20.21 -6.38
N GLU A 307 17.00 -21.23 -6.86
CA GLU A 307 17.29 -22.65 -6.62
C GLU A 307 18.75 -23.04 -6.91
N ASN A 308 19.41 -22.32 -7.83
CA ASN A 308 20.78 -22.61 -8.28
C ASN A 308 21.84 -21.71 -7.60
N GLY A 309 21.46 -20.93 -6.59
CA GLY A 309 22.36 -20.00 -5.88
C GLY A 309 21.92 -18.53 -5.94
N GLN A 310 22.79 -17.65 -5.44
CA GLN A 310 22.55 -16.21 -5.43
C GLN A 310 22.88 -15.59 -6.81
N ASN A 311 21.98 -14.77 -7.34
CA ASN A 311 22.19 -14.02 -8.57
C ASN A 311 22.43 -12.55 -8.24
N TYR A 312 23.41 -11.97 -8.92
CA TYR A 312 23.81 -10.58 -8.75
C TYR A 312 23.59 -9.82 -10.06
N GLY A 313 23.21 -8.55 -9.96
CA GLY A 313 23.17 -7.64 -11.09
C GLY A 313 24.56 -7.38 -11.68
N PRO A 314 24.66 -7.04 -12.98
CA PRO A 314 25.94 -6.71 -13.61
C PRO A 314 26.56 -5.41 -13.06
N ASP A 315 25.73 -4.48 -12.55
CA ASP A 315 26.17 -3.11 -12.21
C ASP A 315 26.22 -2.84 -10.69
N GLY A 316 25.94 -3.85 -9.86
CA GLY A 316 25.93 -3.73 -8.40
C GLY A 316 27.34 -3.65 -7.80
N LYS A 317 27.58 -2.68 -6.92
CA LYS A 317 28.85 -2.52 -6.19
C LYS A 317 28.74 -3.16 -4.80
N ARG A 318 29.69 -4.02 -4.43
CA ARG A 318 29.67 -4.69 -3.12
C ARG A 318 29.96 -3.69 -2.00
N GLY A 319 29.14 -3.72 -0.94
CA GLY A 319 29.38 -2.97 0.29
C GLY A 319 29.12 -1.46 0.18
N LEU A 320 28.49 -1.00 -0.91
CA LEU A 320 28.14 0.40 -1.12
C LEU A 320 27.24 0.94 0.00
N ARG A 321 26.25 0.16 0.44
CA ARG A 321 25.37 0.49 1.57
C ARG A 321 26.08 0.37 2.92
N GLN A 322 27.10 -0.48 3.00
CA GLN A 322 27.73 -0.92 4.25
C GLN A 322 28.98 -0.10 4.62
N GLN A 323 29.06 1.12 4.11
CA GLN A 323 30.14 2.05 4.41
C GLN A 323 29.69 3.50 4.28
N ILE A 324 30.46 4.39 4.91
CA ILE A 324 30.39 5.84 4.75
C ILE A 324 31.80 6.39 4.48
N GLN A 325 31.88 7.53 3.79
CA GLN A 325 33.13 8.26 3.54
C GLN A 325 33.16 9.51 4.43
N VAL A 326 34.24 9.67 5.20
CA VAL A 326 34.43 10.72 6.20
C VAL A 326 35.82 11.33 6.03
N GLY A 327 35.88 12.50 5.39
CA GLY A 327 37.13 13.05 4.88
C GLY A 327 37.81 12.04 3.96
N ASP A 328 39.08 11.75 4.20
CA ASP A 328 39.83 10.74 3.44
C ASP A 328 39.61 9.29 3.93
N GLN A 329 38.86 9.09 5.01
CA GLN A 329 38.65 7.77 5.62
C GLN A 329 37.36 7.11 5.15
N SER A 330 37.45 5.84 4.77
CA SER A 330 36.29 4.99 4.50
C SER A 330 35.99 4.13 5.73
N LEU A 331 34.86 4.39 6.39
CA LEU A 331 34.41 3.63 7.55
C LEU A 331 33.43 2.53 7.10
N LYS A 332 33.78 1.28 7.38
CA LYS A 332 33.01 0.09 6.99
C LYS A 332 32.26 -0.50 8.18
N TYR A 333 31.06 -0.99 7.94
CA TYR A 333 30.20 -1.50 9.02
C TYR A 333 30.74 -2.80 9.64
N GLN A 334 31.59 -3.55 8.90
CA GLN A 334 32.23 -4.75 9.44
C GLN A 334 33.46 -4.45 10.31
N ALA A 335 33.96 -3.22 10.30
CA ALA A 335 35.09 -2.84 11.12
C ALA A 335 34.65 -2.71 12.58
N ALA A 336 35.39 -3.34 13.50
CA ALA A 336 35.14 -3.18 14.92
C ALA A 336 35.43 -1.74 15.35
N ILE A 337 34.49 -1.12 16.06
CA ILE A 337 34.65 0.22 16.64
C ILE A 337 34.78 0.04 18.16
N PRO A 338 35.87 0.49 18.80
CA PRO A 338 36.02 0.39 20.25
C PRO A 338 34.83 1.00 20.99
N GLY A 339 34.23 0.23 21.90
CA GLY A 339 33.06 0.65 22.69
C GLY A 339 31.70 0.36 22.04
N VAL A 340 31.66 -0.08 20.78
CA VAL A 340 30.43 -0.53 20.11
C VAL A 340 30.33 -2.05 20.19
N GLN A 341 29.14 -2.56 20.55
CA GLN A 341 28.86 -3.99 20.65
C GLN A 341 27.71 -4.39 19.73
N GLY A 342 27.82 -5.55 19.10
CA GLY A 342 26.81 -6.06 18.17
C GLY A 342 27.13 -5.80 16.70
N THR A 343 26.15 -6.04 15.84
CA THR A 343 26.29 -5.97 14.38
C THR A 343 25.92 -4.58 13.90
N ILE A 344 26.89 -3.80 13.44
CA ILE A 344 26.65 -2.44 12.95
C ILE A 344 25.68 -2.47 11.76
N HIS A 345 24.53 -1.85 11.96
CA HIS A 345 23.51 -1.60 10.98
C HIS A 345 23.72 -0.26 10.27
N SER A 346 24.10 0.81 10.97
CA SER A 346 24.21 2.16 10.38
C SER A 346 25.34 2.96 11.03
N LEU A 347 26.01 3.81 10.26
CA LEU A 347 27.02 4.76 10.72
C LEU A 347 26.72 6.16 10.21
N LEU A 348 26.93 7.16 11.05
CA LEU A 348 26.82 8.58 10.70
C LEU A 348 27.96 9.37 11.35
N ALA A 349 28.54 10.32 10.63
CA ALA A 349 29.56 11.21 11.16
C ALA A 349 29.05 12.65 11.17
N THR A 350 29.09 13.30 12.33
CA THR A 350 28.63 14.68 12.54
C THR A 350 29.65 15.40 13.41
N SER A 351 30.19 16.52 12.93
CA SER A 351 31.19 17.37 13.57
C SER A 351 32.39 16.59 14.13
N ASP A 352 32.31 16.24 15.40
CA ASP A 352 33.29 15.56 16.24
C ASP A 352 32.79 14.20 16.77
N HIS A 353 31.57 13.80 16.42
CA HIS A 353 30.93 12.57 16.87
C HIS A 353 30.74 11.56 15.73
N LEU A 354 30.93 10.29 16.08
CA LEU A 354 30.54 9.12 15.30
C LEU A 354 29.34 8.46 15.98
N ILE A 355 28.25 8.32 15.24
CA ILE A 355 27.08 7.55 15.68
C ILE A 355 27.15 6.17 15.03
N ALA A 356 27.03 5.13 15.85
CA ALA A 356 26.92 3.75 15.38
C ALA A 356 25.63 3.12 15.87
N VAL A 357 24.88 2.49 14.97
CA VAL A 357 23.62 1.80 15.28
C VAL A 357 23.77 0.34 14.97
N THR A 358 23.22 -0.54 15.80
CA THR A 358 23.33 -1.99 15.64
C THR A 358 22.00 -2.67 15.38
N LEU A 359 22.02 -3.84 14.72
CA LEU A 359 20.83 -4.65 14.45
C LEU A 359 20.15 -5.15 15.73
N GLU A 360 20.92 -5.27 16.81
CA GLU A 360 20.42 -5.60 18.14
C GLU A 360 19.66 -4.44 18.79
N GLY A 361 19.67 -3.25 18.16
CA GLY A 361 18.83 -2.10 18.51
C GLY A 361 19.54 -0.97 19.25
N SER A 362 20.85 -1.06 19.49
CA SER A 362 21.55 -0.03 20.26
C SER A 362 22.09 1.10 19.38
N ILE A 363 21.99 2.34 19.87
CA ILE A 363 22.55 3.57 19.27
C ILE A 363 23.68 4.05 20.17
N TYR A 364 24.90 4.05 19.65
CA TYR A 364 26.13 4.46 20.32
C TYR A 364 26.55 5.83 19.80
N CYS A 365 26.98 6.71 20.70
CA CYS A 365 27.60 7.97 20.35
C CYS A 365 29.03 8.01 20.88
N LEU A 366 29.98 8.19 19.97
CA LEU A 366 31.38 8.36 20.28
C LEU A 366 31.77 9.79 19.94
N GLY A 367 32.48 10.48 20.84
CA GLY A 367 32.93 11.85 20.64
C GLY A 367 34.39 12.05 21.09
N PRO A 368 34.89 13.29 21.03
CA PRO A 368 36.25 13.60 21.46
C PRO A 368 36.37 13.58 22.99
N GLY A 369 37.58 13.31 23.48
CA GLY A 369 37.89 13.32 24.90
C GLY A 369 37.29 12.15 25.69
N LYS A 370 38.01 11.69 26.71
CA LYS A 370 37.55 10.59 27.58
C LYS A 370 36.45 11.09 28.51
N THR A 371 35.34 10.38 28.51
CA THR A 371 34.21 10.61 29.43
C THR A 371 33.81 9.28 30.07
N THR A 372 32.98 9.34 31.11
CA THR A 372 32.30 8.14 31.63
C THR A 372 31.05 7.90 30.80
N PRO A 373 30.94 6.78 30.06
CA PRO A 373 29.79 6.53 29.21
C PRO A 373 28.48 6.47 29.99
N VAL A 374 27.43 7.13 29.50
CA VAL A 374 26.07 7.05 30.06
C VAL A 374 25.24 6.05 29.26
N THR A 375 24.53 5.13 29.93
CA THR A 375 23.62 4.18 29.26
C THR A 375 22.17 4.56 29.54
N TYR A 376 21.35 4.60 28.49
CA TYR A 376 19.90 4.75 28.55
C TYR A 376 19.25 3.46 28.06
N ASP A 377 18.50 2.77 28.92
CA ASP A 377 17.78 1.57 28.54
C ASP A 377 16.31 1.88 28.24
N SER A 378 15.83 1.45 27.07
CA SER A 378 14.42 1.55 26.70
C SER A 378 13.54 0.81 27.71
N SER A 379 12.37 1.36 28.01
CA SER A 379 11.35 0.66 28.79
C SER A 379 10.91 -0.67 28.14
N LEU A 380 11.11 -0.84 26.83
CA LEU A 380 10.83 -2.08 26.11
C LEU A 380 11.88 -3.18 26.32
N LEU A 381 13.08 -2.84 26.81
CA LEU A 381 14.14 -3.81 27.10
C LEU A 381 14.09 -4.36 28.51
N LYS A 382 13.36 -3.69 29.40
CA LYS A 382 13.12 -4.21 30.74
C LYS A 382 12.36 -5.52 30.54
N GLU A 383 13.06 -6.66 30.70
CA GLU A 383 12.44 -7.97 30.89
C GLU A 383 11.22 -7.79 31.78
N THR A 384 10.17 -8.58 31.59
CA THR A 384 8.98 -8.78 32.46
C THR A 384 9.24 -8.56 33.96
N ALA A 385 9.52 -7.32 34.37
CA ALA A 385 9.91 -6.85 35.68
C ALA A 385 8.78 -5.96 36.16
N SER A 386 7.65 -6.63 36.21
CA SER A 386 6.57 -6.46 37.15
C SER A 386 7.08 -6.63 38.61
N GLU A 387 8.19 -6.02 39.02
CA GLU A 387 8.51 -5.91 40.45
C GLU A 387 8.15 -4.53 41.01
N SER A 388 8.16 -3.48 40.19
CA SER A 388 7.73 -2.15 40.64
C SER A 388 6.25 -1.84 40.37
N ASN A 389 5.63 -2.40 39.32
CA ASN A 389 4.18 -2.30 39.04
C ASN A 389 3.69 -3.34 38.01
N PRO A 390 3.48 -4.61 38.40
CA PRO A 390 2.87 -5.63 37.55
C PRO A 390 1.65 -5.17 36.76
N LEU A 391 1.50 -5.65 35.52
CA LEU A 391 0.13 -5.90 35.05
C LEU A 391 -0.44 -6.97 36.00
N PRO A 392 -1.55 -6.70 36.70
CA PRO A 392 -2.08 -7.66 37.67
C PRO A 392 -2.37 -8.98 36.98
N ASN A 393 -1.82 -10.07 37.52
CA ASN A 393 -2.08 -11.42 37.04
C ASN A 393 -3.53 -11.78 37.37
N ALA A 394 -4.44 -11.42 36.46
CA ALA A 394 -5.86 -11.69 36.57
C ALA A 394 -6.23 -12.78 35.57
N SER A 395 -7.06 -13.73 36.00
CA SER A 395 -7.69 -14.68 35.09
C SER A 395 -8.59 -13.95 34.11
N LEU A 396 -8.61 -14.40 32.86
CA LEU A 396 -9.59 -13.94 31.86
C LEU A 396 -11.01 -14.02 32.46
N PRO A 397 -11.85 -12.98 32.32
CA PRO A 397 -13.23 -13.06 32.77
C PRO A 397 -13.93 -14.25 32.12
N ALA A 398 -14.53 -15.12 32.94
CA ALA A 398 -15.17 -16.37 32.50
C ALA A 398 -16.17 -16.18 31.34
N MET A 399 -16.79 -15.00 31.25
CA MET A 399 -17.71 -14.66 30.17
C MET A 399 -17.08 -14.66 28.77
N PHE A 400 -15.79 -14.33 28.66
CA PHE A 400 -15.03 -14.20 27.40
C PHE A 400 -14.03 -15.34 27.15
N SER A 401 -13.76 -16.17 28.17
CA SER A 401 -12.63 -17.10 28.17
C SER A 401 -12.55 -17.99 26.92
N ASP A 402 -13.66 -18.60 26.51
CA ASP A 402 -13.69 -19.48 25.34
C ASP A 402 -13.23 -18.77 24.05
N GLN A 403 -13.69 -17.53 23.84
CA GLN A 403 -13.36 -16.75 22.65
C GLN A 403 -11.91 -16.24 22.68
N LEU A 404 -11.40 -15.88 23.86
CA LEU A 404 -10.05 -15.35 24.03
C LEU A 404 -8.98 -16.46 24.02
N GLN A 405 -9.32 -17.68 24.43
CA GLN A 405 -8.42 -18.83 24.31
C GLN A 405 -8.15 -19.20 22.84
N ALA A 406 -9.08 -18.93 21.93
CA ALA A 406 -8.91 -19.15 20.49
C ALA A 406 -7.79 -18.28 19.87
N GLY A 407 -7.36 -17.22 20.54
CA GLY A 407 -6.30 -16.32 20.05
C GLY A 407 -6.74 -15.37 18.94
N GLY A 408 -5.79 -14.62 18.37
CA GLY A 408 -6.03 -13.68 17.26
C GLY A 408 -6.33 -12.25 17.71
N TYR A 409 -7.06 -11.50 16.87
CA TYR A 409 -7.29 -10.08 17.10
C TYR A 409 -8.51 -9.83 17.99
N VAL A 410 -8.35 -8.92 18.95
CA VAL A 410 -9.40 -8.41 19.83
C VAL A 410 -9.55 -6.92 19.63
N LEU A 411 -10.73 -6.46 19.25
CA LEU A 411 -11.06 -5.03 19.21
C LEU A 411 -11.84 -4.64 20.47
N LEU A 412 -11.30 -3.68 21.22
CA LEU A 412 -11.98 -3.01 22.32
C LEU A 412 -12.52 -1.68 21.82
N ALA A 413 -13.83 -1.55 21.69
CA ALA A 413 -14.50 -0.35 21.17
C ALA A 413 -15.05 0.49 22.32
N GLY A 414 -14.35 1.59 22.66
CA GLY A 414 -14.77 2.53 23.70
C GLY A 414 -14.85 1.93 25.10
N ILE A 415 -14.02 0.93 25.42
CA ILE A 415 -14.07 0.21 26.70
C ILE A 415 -13.30 1.00 27.78
N PRO A 416 -13.95 1.58 28.81
CA PRO A 416 -13.25 2.37 29.83
C PRO A 416 -12.54 1.50 30.89
N ASP A 417 -12.61 0.17 30.78
CA ASP A 417 -12.07 -0.76 31.77
C ASP A 417 -10.59 -1.11 31.52
N ALA A 418 -9.71 -0.40 32.22
CA ALA A 418 -8.27 -0.68 32.22
C ALA A 418 -7.92 -2.08 32.77
N LYS A 419 -8.73 -2.67 33.65
CA LYS A 419 -8.48 -4.01 34.21
C LYS A 419 -8.63 -5.07 33.12
N LEU A 420 -9.66 -4.97 32.28
CA LEU A 420 -9.86 -5.86 31.15
C LEU A 420 -8.69 -5.76 30.16
N LEU A 421 -8.31 -4.54 29.75
CA LEU A 421 -7.16 -4.33 28.86
C LEU A 421 -5.87 -4.94 29.43
N ASN A 422 -5.56 -4.67 30.70
CA ASN A 422 -4.39 -5.24 31.38
C ASN A 422 -4.40 -6.78 31.38
N THR A 423 -5.58 -7.37 31.59
CA THR A 423 -5.76 -8.83 31.61
C THR A 423 -5.57 -9.45 30.23
N LEU A 424 -6.00 -8.78 29.17
CA LEU A 424 -5.82 -9.24 27.79
C LEU A 424 -4.37 -9.17 27.33
N LEU A 425 -3.61 -8.17 27.79
CA LEU A 425 -2.20 -8.00 27.43
C LEU A 425 -1.29 -9.10 27.99
N THR A 426 -1.71 -9.81 29.06
CA THR A 426 -0.95 -10.96 29.59
C THR A 426 -1.05 -12.20 28.69
N GLN A 427 -1.96 -12.23 27.72
CA GLN A 427 -2.21 -13.38 26.85
C GLN A 427 -1.35 -13.30 25.58
N PRO A 428 -0.27 -14.09 25.43
CA PRO A 428 0.70 -13.93 24.33
C PRO A 428 0.07 -14.11 22.94
N GLN A 429 -0.95 -14.95 22.80
CA GLN A 429 -1.66 -15.28 21.55
C GLN A 429 -2.61 -14.20 21.02
N LEU A 430 -2.88 -13.15 21.82
CA LEU A 430 -3.81 -12.08 21.44
C LEU A 430 -3.08 -10.88 20.82
N GLN A 431 -3.70 -10.24 19.83
CA GLN A 431 -3.33 -8.91 19.36
C GLN A 431 -4.47 -7.96 19.67
N ILE A 432 -4.17 -6.88 20.37
CA ILE A 432 -5.20 -5.99 20.92
C ILE A 432 -5.25 -4.71 20.09
N ILE A 433 -6.44 -4.35 19.66
CA ILE A 433 -6.76 -3.05 19.06
C ILE A 433 -7.68 -2.33 20.03
N TYR A 434 -7.25 -1.19 20.53
CA TYR A 434 -7.99 -0.39 21.50
C TYR A 434 -8.45 0.90 20.83
N GLN A 435 -9.75 1.01 20.60
CA GLN A 435 -10.35 2.24 20.08
C GLN A 435 -10.76 3.14 21.23
N GLU A 436 -10.31 4.39 21.15
CA GLU A 436 -10.56 5.44 22.14
C GLU A 436 -10.95 6.74 21.41
N ASN A 437 -12.15 7.24 21.71
CA ASN A 437 -12.73 8.39 21.02
C ASN A 437 -12.01 9.71 21.37
N HIS A 438 -11.39 9.80 22.54
CA HIS A 438 -10.65 10.97 22.97
C HIS A 438 -9.15 10.85 22.65
N SER A 439 -8.72 11.48 21.56
CA SER A 439 -7.32 11.47 21.10
C SER A 439 -6.29 11.89 22.18
N GLY A 440 -6.66 12.81 23.08
CA GLY A 440 -5.82 13.20 24.22
C GLY A 440 -5.56 12.05 25.20
N GLN A 441 -6.54 11.17 25.42
CA GLN A 441 -6.37 9.98 26.27
C GLN A 441 -5.47 8.94 25.60
N VAL A 442 -5.57 8.78 24.27
CA VAL A 442 -4.71 7.86 23.50
C VAL A 442 -3.23 8.16 23.73
N LYS A 443 -2.85 9.44 23.73
CA LYS A 443 -1.45 9.83 23.99
C LYS A 443 -0.98 9.37 25.36
N LEU A 444 -1.79 9.56 26.40
CA LEU A 444 -1.47 9.15 27.77
C LEU A 444 -1.40 7.63 27.90
N LEU A 445 -2.34 6.90 27.28
CA LEU A 445 -2.36 5.44 27.30
C LEU A 445 -1.17 4.84 26.57
N ARG A 446 -0.79 5.39 25.40
CA ARG A 446 0.42 4.97 24.68
C ARG A 446 1.67 5.10 25.54
N GLN A 447 1.83 6.24 26.22
CA GLN A 447 2.96 6.44 27.14
C GLN A 447 2.93 5.43 28.30
N LEU A 448 1.78 5.28 28.96
CA LEU A 448 1.61 4.35 30.09
C LEU A 448 1.98 2.91 29.72
N TYR A 449 1.50 2.42 28.58
CA TYR A 449 1.73 1.03 28.17
C TYR A 449 3.13 0.81 27.58
N LEU A 450 3.72 1.83 26.96
CA LEU A 450 5.14 1.82 26.59
C LEU A 450 6.06 1.69 27.82
N GLU A 451 5.77 2.45 28.89
CA GLU A 451 6.49 2.36 30.16
C GLU A 451 6.32 0.98 30.83
N ARG A 452 5.24 0.27 30.52
CA ARG A 452 4.96 -1.13 30.92
C ARG A 452 5.49 -2.17 29.93
N GLY A 453 6.35 -1.78 29.00
CA GLY A 453 7.01 -2.70 28.07
C GLY A 453 6.12 -3.21 26.92
N GLN A 454 4.95 -2.61 26.69
CA GLN A 454 4.05 -3.04 25.60
C GLN A 454 4.47 -2.41 24.27
N THR A 455 4.51 -3.23 23.23
CA THR A 455 4.83 -2.82 21.87
C THR A 455 3.56 -2.46 21.10
N SER A 456 3.67 -1.61 20.09
CA SER A 456 2.52 -1.29 19.24
C SER A 456 2.07 -2.46 18.35
N SER A 457 2.91 -3.48 18.19
CA SER A 457 2.52 -4.75 17.55
C SER A 457 1.65 -5.64 18.43
N LYS A 458 1.70 -5.44 19.75
CA LYS A 458 0.85 -6.13 20.72
C LYS A 458 -0.43 -5.35 21.02
N LEU A 459 -0.30 -4.03 21.18
CA LEU A 459 -1.38 -3.10 21.48
C LEU A 459 -1.38 -1.93 20.48
N ALA A 460 -2.30 -1.97 19.53
CA ALA A 460 -2.55 -0.86 18.62
C ALA A 460 -3.67 0.02 19.15
N PHE A 461 -3.59 1.32 18.90
CA PHE A 461 -4.63 2.29 19.26
C PHE A 461 -5.31 2.84 18.01
N LEU A 462 -6.63 2.95 18.04
CA LEU A 462 -7.45 3.64 17.04
C LEU A 462 -8.06 4.92 17.66
N PRO A 463 -7.49 6.11 17.42
CA PRO A 463 -7.98 7.35 18.02
C PRO A 463 -9.22 7.92 17.32
N GLY A 464 -10.17 8.44 18.08
CA GLY A 464 -11.36 9.10 17.52
C GLY A 464 -12.52 8.13 17.25
N PRO A 465 -13.61 8.64 16.64
CA PRO A 465 -14.85 7.87 16.50
C PRO A 465 -14.68 6.74 15.46
N LEU A 466 -15.30 5.59 15.73
CA LEU A 466 -15.23 4.43 14.83
C LEU A 466 -15.79 4.74 13.42
N SER A 467 -16.67 5.73 13.29
CA SER A 467 -17.31 6.11 12.01
C SER A 467 -16.33 6.75 11.03
N GLU A 468 -15.15 7.14 11.49
CA GLU A 468 -14.10 7.66 10.61
C GLU A 468 -13.30 6.56 9.92
N TYR A 469 -13.44 5.29 10.32
CA TYR A 469 -12.64 4.20 9.80
C TYR A 469 -13.47 3.22 8.97
N GLU A 470 -12.91 2.78 7.85
CA GLU A 470 -13.38 1.59 7.16
C GLU A 470 -12.53 0.41 7.63
N LEU A 471 -13.01 -0.29 8.66
CA LEU A 471 -12.31 -1.43 9.25
C LEU A 471 -12.26 -2.62 8.29
N PRO A 472 -11.21 -3.47 8.34
CA PRO A 472 -11.17 -4.69 7.56
C PRO A 472 -12.35 -5.60 7.92
N ALA A 473 -12.87 -6.33 6.92
CA ALA A 473 -13.80 -7.40 7.20
C ALA A 473 -13.10 -8.57 7.91
N TYR A 474 -13.84 -9.32 8.72
CA TYR A 474 -13.45 -10.65 9.22
C TYR A 474 -12.17 -10.75 10.07
N PHE A 475 -11.52 -9.65 10.45
CA PHE A 475 -10.23 -9.71 11.12
C PHE A 475 -10.32 -10.06 12.62
N ALA A 476 -11.42 -9.72 13.28
CA ALA A 476 -11.56 -9.80 14.74
C ALA A 476 -12.19 -11.14 15.15
N GLN A 477 -11.47 -11.89 15.99
CA GLN A 477 -12.03 -13.08 16.65
C GLN A 477 -13.02 -12.65 17.74
N THR A 478 -12.69 -11.58 18.46
CA THR A 478 -13.53 -11.03 19.53
C THR A 478 -13.61 -9.51 19.39
N ILE A 479 -14.81 -8.96 19.53
CA ILE A 479 -15.01 -7.53 19.69
C ILE A 479 -15.76 -7.31 21.01
N ILE A 480 -15.27 -6.41 21.84
CA ILE A 480 -15.94 -6.01 23.09
C ILE A 480 -16.20 -4.51 22.99
N ALA A 481 -17.47 -4.12 23.03
CA ALA A 481 -17.91 -2.75 22.85
C ALA A 481 -18.70 -2.26 24.06
N ALA A 482 -18.41 -1.04 24.48
CA ALA A 482 -19.23 -0.31 25.44
C ALA A 482 -20.47 0.28 24.74
N GLU A 483 -21.18 1.16 25.45
CA GLU A 483 -22.28 1.94 24.87
C GLU A 483 -21.79 2.85 23.72
N PRO A 484 -22.64 3.16 22.71
CA PRO A 484 -22.26 3.88 21.48
C PRO A 484 -21.46 5.16 21.71
N VAL A 485 -21.84 5.94 22.73
CA VAL A 485 -21.21 7.23 23.06
C VAL A 485 -19.68 7.13 23.24
N TYR A 486 -19.17 6.03 23.80
CA TYR A 486 -17.74 5.86 24.06
C TYR A 486 -16.92 5.57 22.80
N SER A 487 -17.57 5.05 21.76
CA SER A 487 -16.95 4.80 20.45
C SER A 487 -17.24 5.90 19.43
N GLY A 488 -17.90 6.99 19.86
CA GLY A 488 -18.30 8.09 19.00
C GLY A 488 -19.49 7.78 18.09
N MET A 489 -20.26 6.73 18.39
CA MET A 489 -21.48 6.33 17.66
C MET A 489 -22.73 6.93 18.30
N LYS A 490 -23.77 7.18 17.50
CA LYS A 490 -25.02 7.77 18.03
C LYS A 490 -25.99 6.70 18.53
N THR A 491 -26.02 5.54 17.89
CA THR A 491 -26.97 4.47 18.22
C THR A 491 -26.28 3.11 18.30
N TYR A 492 -26.93 2.15 18.98
CA TYR A 492 -26.47 0.77 18.99
C TYR A 492 -26.53 0.13 17.61
N SER A 493 -27.53 0.48 16.80
CA SER A 493 -27.67 0.00 15.42
C SER A 493 -26.49 0.42 14.55
N GLU A 494 -26.09 1.70 14.61
CA GLU A 494 -24.89 2.19 13.94
C GLU A 494 -23.63 1.45 14.40
N LEU A 495 -23.45 1.31 15.72
CA LEU A 495 -22.30 0.62 16.31
C LEU A 495 -22.19 -0.84 15.84
N ILE A 496 -23.30 -1.58 15.87
CA ILE A 496 -23.33 -2.99 15.46
C ILE A 496 -23.10 -3.12 13.95
N SER A 497 -23.70 -2.24 13.13
CA SER A 497 -23.49 -2.26 11.68
C SER A 497 -22.03 -1.98 11.29
N VAL A 498 -21.30 -1.17 12.06
CA VAL A 498 -19.87 -0.92 11.83
C VAL A 498 -19.01 -2.10 12.31
N LEU A 499 -19.32 -2.71 13.45
CA LEU A 499 -18.47 -3.73 14.07
C LEU A 499 -18.72 -5.16 13.56
N TYR A 500 -19.95 -5.53 13.25
CA TYR A 500 -20.32 -6.89 12.87
C TYR A 500 -19.61 -7.40 11.59
N PRO A 501 -19.39 -6.59 10.53
CA PRO A 501 -18.62 -6.99 9.36
C PRO A 501 -17.18 -7.41 9.70
N SER A 502 -16.56 -6.78 10.70
CA SER A 502 -15.20 -7.12 11.15
C SER A 502 -15.09 -8.43 11.93
N LEU A 503 -16.20 -9.03 12.36
CA LEU A 503 -16.19 -10.34 13.01
C LEU A 503 -15.78 -11.44 12.03
N ARG A 504 -14.82 -12.25 12.45
CA ARG A 504 -14.40 -13.46 11.75
C ARG A 504 -15.56 -14.46 11.61
N PRO A 505 -15.73 -15.10 10.44
CA PRO A 505 -16.57 -16.29 10.31
C PRO A 505 -16.10 -17.44 11.22
N TYR A 506 -16.89 -18.51 11.31
CA TYR A 506 -16.58 -19.67 12.15
C TYR A 506 -16.38 -19.34 13.65
N GLY A 507 -17.22 -18.46 14.20
CA GLY A 507 -17.36 -18.26 15.65
C GLY A 507 -16.86 -16.94 16.20
N GLY A 508 -16.49 -15.97 15.35
CA GLY A 508 -16.20 -14.61 15.80
C GLY A 508 -17.38 -14.03 16.58
N THR A 509 -17.09 -13.34 17.70
CA THR A 509 -18.12 -12.91 18.65
C THR A 509 -17.97 -11.44 19.03
N LEU A 510 -19.07 -10.69 18.91
CA LEU A 510 -19.21 -9.31 19.39
C LEU A 510 -20.01 -9.30 20.70
N PHE A 511 -19.45 -8.67 21.73
CA PHE A 511 -20.10 -8.39 22.99
C PHE A 511 -20.38 -6.88 23.08
N VAL A 512 -21.63 -6.46 23.17
CA VAL A 512 -22.02 -5.05 23.33
C VAL A 512 -22.70 -4.87 24.68
N LYS A 513 -22.20 -3.95 25.50
CA LYS A 513 -22.82 -3.65 26.80
C LYS A 513 -24.22 -3.07 26.58
N THR A 514 -25.26 -3.72 27.12
CA THR A 514 -26.65 -3.28 26.90
C THR A 514 -27.58 -3.59 28.07
N SER A 515 -28.64 -2.77 28.20
CA SER A 515 -29.80 -3.10 29.02
C SER A 515 -30.58 -4.29 28.41
N GLU A 516 -31.48 -4.89 29.20
CA GLU A 516 -32.36 -5.95 28.67
C GLU A 516 -33.34 -5.42 27.61
N ALA A 517 -33.84 -4.20 27.80
CA ALA A 517 -34.74 -3.55 26.83
C ALA A 517 -34.03 -3.27 25.50
N ASP A 518 -32.78 -2.80 25.53
CA ASP A 518 -32.00 -2.56 24.32
C ASP A 518 -31.65 -3.89 23.63
N HIS A 519 -31.30 -4.93 24.39
CA HIS A 519 -31.09 -6.27 23.84
C HIS A 519 -32.31 -6.76 23.05
N GLN A 520 -33.52 -6.67 23.61
CA GLN A 520 -34.74 -7.11 22.94
C GLN A 520 -34.98 -6.36 21.63
N LYS A 521 -34.75 -5.03 21.60
CA LYS A 521 -34.86 -4.23 20.38
C LYS A 521 -33.85 -4.67 19.32
N LEU A 522 -32.59 -4.82 19.73
CA LEU A 522 -31.51 -5.23 18.83
C LEU A 522 -31.69 -6.65 18.29
N ALA A 523 -32.14 -7.59 19.12
CA ALA A 523 -32.44 -8.94 18.71
C ALA A 523 -33.59 -8.98 17.69
N ALA A 524 -34.59 -8.10 17.83
CA ALA A 524 -35.67 -7.97 16.86
C ALA A 524 -35.22 -7.30 15.54
N GLU A 525 -34.42 -6.23 15.63
CA GLU A 525 -33.89 -5.48 14.49
C GLU A 525 -32.96 -6.35 13.63
N PHE A 526 -32.02 -7.05 14.27
CA PHE A 526 -31.01 -7.86 13.60
C PHE A 526 -31.39 -9.35 13.53
N LYS A 527 -32.66 -9.72 13.71
CA LYS A 527 -33.11 -11.13 13.65
C LYS A 527 -32.75 -11.84 12.34
N ASN A 528 -32.66 -11.07 11.26
CA ASN A 528 -32.34 -11.55 9.91
C ASN A 528 -30.89 -11.22 9.49
N LEU A 529 -30.06 -10.75 10.42
CA LEU A 529 -28.66 -10.49 10.15
C LEU A 529 -27.97 -11.82 9.82
N SER A 530 -27.41 -11.91 8.61
CA SER A 530 -26.81 -13.14 8.10
C SER A 530 -25.78 -13.72 9.07
N GLN A 531 -25.86 -15.03 9.35
CA GLN A 531 -25.01 -15.79 10.27
C GLN A 531 -25.02 -15.35 11.74
N ALA A 532 -25.79 -14.34 12.12
CA ALA A 532 -25.81 -13.83 13.49
C ALA A 532 -26.66 -14.72 14.40
N LYS A 533 -26.01 -15.32 15.40
CA LYS A 533 -26.70 -15.86 16.58
C LYS A 533 -26.67 -14.82 17.68
N ILE A 534 -27.84 -14.28 17.99
CA ILE A 534 -28.00 -13.19 18.98
C ILE A 534 -28.46 -13.79 20.30
N SER A 535 -27.76 -13.47 21.38
CA SER A 535 -28.12 -13.87 22.74
C SER A 535 -27.77 -12.77 23.74
N ARG A 536 -28.07 -13.00 25.02
CA ARG A 536 -27.69 -12.12 26.12
C ARG A 536 -26.92 -12.89 27.18
N LYS A 537 -25.84 -12.31 27.68
CA LYS A 537 -25.00 -12.90 28.74
C LYS A 537 -24.40 -11.78 29.59
N ASP A 538 -24.57 -11.85 30.91
CA ASP A 538 -23.93 -10.96 31.89
C ASP A 538 -24.01 -9.45 31.60
N GLY A 539 -25.17 -9.00 31.08
CA GLY A 539 -25.39 -7.60 30.73
C GLY A 539 -24.82 -7.17 29.38
N TYR A 540 -24.49 -8.12 28.51
CA TYR A 540 -24.08 -7.89 27.13
C TYR A 540 -25.05 -8.54 26.16
N SER A 541 -25.39 -7.84 25.09
CA SER A 541 -25.87 -8.47 23.87
C SER A 541 -24.70 -9.12 23.14
N VAL A 542 -24.86 -10.37 22.76
CA VAL A 542 -23.83 -11.19 22.15
C VAL A 542 -24.25 -11.52 20.72
N PHE A 543 -23.44 -11.13 19.75
CA PHE A 543 -23.62 -11.47 18.34
C PHE A 543 -22.51 -12.43 17.93
N LYS A 544 -22.84 -13.70 17.72
CA LYS A 544 -21.88 -14.69 17.24
C LYS A 544 -22.07 -14.94 15.75
N LYS A 545 -21.04 -14.74 14.94
CA LYS A 545 -21.02 -15.05 13.50
C LYS A 545 -20.65 -16.53 13.33
N ALA A 546 -21.66 -17.38 13.13
CA ALA A 546 -21.48 -18.83 13.10
C ALA A 546 -21.33 -19.38 11.67
N GLY A 547 -20.44 -20.38 11.52
CA GLY A 547 -20.29 -21.14 10.30
C GLY A 547 -19.63 -20.40 9.14
N ALA A 548 -19.71 -21.02 7.96
CA ALA A 548 -19.24 -20.49 6.69
C ALA A 548 -20.10 -19.32 6.21
N ILE A 549 -19.50 -18.40 5.46
CA ILE A 549 -20.23 -17.29 4.85
C ILE A 549 -21.17 -17.87 3.77
N PRO A 550 -22.48 -17.56 3.75
CA PRO A 550 -23.37 -18.02 2.70
C PRO A 550 -22.84 -17.66 1.30
N GLY A 551 -22.79 -18.63 0.39
CA GLY A 551 -22.20 -18.47 -0.94
C GLY A 551 -20.68 -18.75 -1.02
N SER A 552 -19.98 -18.87 0.12
CA SER A 552 -18.56 -19.27 0.12
C SER A 552 -18.38 -20.79 -0.04
N SER A 553 -17.20 -21.19 -0.55
CA SER A 553 -16.84 -22.61 -0.69
C SER A 553 -15.48 -22.94 -0.08
N ASN A 554 -15.32 -24.18 0.38
CA ASN A 554 -14.00 -24.71 0.78
C ASN A 554 -13.25 -25.21 -0.45
N TYR A 555 -11.93 -25.12 -0.42
CA TYR A 555 -11.03 -25.70 -1.41
C TYR A 555 -10.19 -26.84 -0.81
N THR A 556 -10.45 -28.07 -1.25
CA THR A 556 -9.78 -29.29 -0.75
C THR A 556 -8.76 -29.88 -1.74
N GLY A 557 -8.26 -29.06 -2.68
CA GLY A 557 -7.24 -29.48 -3.65
C GLY A 557 -7.80 -30.14 -4.91
N GLY A 558 -9.13 -30.12 -5.09
CA GLY A 558 -9.84 -30.73 -6.21
C GLY A 558 -9.93 -29.87 -7.48
N TRP A 559 -9.27 -28.71 -7.54
CA TRP A 559 -9.32 -27.76 -8.66
C TRP A 559 -10.73 -27.27 -9.05
N SER A 560 -11.65 -27.29 -8.08
CA SER A 560 -13.00 -26.74 -8.18
C SER A 560 -13.30 -26.00 -6.87
N SER A 561 -13.88 -24.81 -6.98
CA SER A 561 -14.19 -23.93 -5.85
C SER A 561 -15.19 -22.85 -6.30
N PRO A 562 -16.47 -23.21 -6.47
CA PRO A 562 -17.51 -22.30 -6.97
C PRO A 562 -17.92 -21.29 -5.89
N ASP A 563 -17.00 -20.44 -5.45
CA ASP A 563 -17.24 -19.41 -4.44
C ASP A 563 -17.98 -18.22 -5.06
N GLU A 564 -19.24 -18.02 -4.67
CA GLU A 564 -20.13 -17.00 -5.22
C GLU A 564 -19.76 -15.59 -4.76
N LEU A 565 -19.06 -15.46 -3.62
CA LEU A 565 -18.74 -14.17 -3.02
C LEU A 565 -17.51 -13.52 -3.61
N VAL A 566 -16.58 -14.32 -4.15
CA VAL A 566 -15.39 -13.80 -4.84
C VAL A 566 -15.83 -13.26 -6.18
N LYS A 567 -15.79 -11.94 -6.40
CA LYS A 567 -16.26 -11.24 -7.61
C LYS A 567 -15.46 -9.97 -7.85
N ALA A 568 -15.27 -9.60 -9.12
CA ALA A 568 -14.72 -8.29 -9.46
C ALA A 568 -15.70 -7.15 -9.12
N PRO A 569 -15.21 -5.95 -8.71
CA PRO A 569 -13.81 -5.65 -8.44
C PRO A 569 -13.33 -6.23 -7.10
N VAL A 570 -12.03 -6.46 -6.95
CA VAL A 570 -11.42 -6.98 -5.69
C VAL A 570 -10.42 -5.99 -5.08
N GLY A 571 -10.35 -5.95 -3.75
CA GLY A 571 -9.38 -5.14 -2.99
C GLY A 571 -8.65 -5.95 -1.92
N VAL A 572 -7.47 -5.51 -1.52
CA VAL A 572 -6.63 -6.16 -0.51
C VAL A 572 -7.33 -6.20 0.83
N LEU A 573 -7.37 -7.38 1.47
CA LEU A 573 -7.85 -7.57 2.83
C LEU A 573 -6.68 -7.62 3.83
N TRP A 574 -5.67 -8.43 3.49
CA TRP A 574 -4.44 -8.56 4.27
C TRP A 574 -3.28 -9.03 3.40
N TYR A 575 -2.06 -8.76 3.85
CA TYR A 575 -0.84 -9.31 3.25
C TYR A 575 0.28 -9.54 4.27
N ASP A 576 1.09 -10.58 4.03
CA ASP A 576 2.23 -10.94 4.86
C ASP A 576 3.19 -11.89 4.11
N ASP A 577 4.50 -11.79 4.33
CA ASP A 577 5.49 -12.66 3.67
C ASP A 577 5.90 -13.88 4.50
N SER A 578 5.39 -14.00 5.73
CA SER A 578 5.50 -15.20 6.57
C SER A 578 4.55 -16.31 6.15
N VAL A 579 3.49 -15.99 5.41
CA VAL A 579 2.44 -16.90 4.92
C VAL A 579 2.78 -17.38 3.51
N GLY A 580 3.94 -18.02 3.38
CA GLY A 580 4.56 -18.31 2.10
C GLY A 580 5.73 -19.26 2.21
N ASN A 581 6.32 -19.63 1.07
CA ASN A 581 7.56 -20.44 0.90
C ASN A 581 7.36 -21.82 0.24
N PHE A 582 6.55 -21.86 -0.82
CA PHE A 582 6.04 -23.13 -1.38
C PHE A 582 6.30 -23.31 -2.88
N LYS A 583 7.41 -22.78 -3.43
CA LYS A 583 7.68 -22.85 -4.88
C LYS A 583 7.57 -24.28 -5.42
N ARG A 584 6.60 -24.52 -6.31
CA ARG A 584 6.26 -25.85 -6.87
C ARG A 584 5.90 -26.90 -5.81
N ALA A 585 5.31 -26.50 -4.67
CA ALA A 585 4.61 -27.40 -3.75
C ALA A 585 3.15 -27.60 -4.23
N PRO A 586 2.39 -28.56 -3.66
CA PRO A 586 0.95 -28.62 -3.85
C PRO A 586 0.27 -27.30 -3.47
N GLN A 587 -0.86 -26.99 -4.12
CA GLN A 587 -1.68 -25.84 -3.72
C GLN A 587 -2.12 -25.98 -2.25
N PRO A 588 -2.29 -24.87 -1.52
CA PRO A 588 -2.80 -24.95 -0.17
C PRO A 588 -4.28 -25.31 -0.21
N LEU A 589 -4.75 -25.95 0.86
CA LEU A 589 -6.17 -26.18 1.08
C LEU A 589 -6.74 -24.98 1.84
N PHE A 590 -8.00 -24.66 1.60
CA PHE A 590 -8.74 -23.60 2.30
C PHE A 590 -10.02 -24.22 2.84
N VAL A 591 -10.00 -24.61 4.12
CA VAL A 591 -11.09 -25.37 4.74
C VAL A 591 -11.47 -24.68 6.02
N ASP A 592 -12.73 -24.31 6.13
CA ASP A 592 -13.34 -23.72 7.31
C ASP A 592 -12.60 -22.48 7.86
N GLY A 593 -12.15 -21.62 6.94
CA GLY A 593 -11.42 -20.39 7.27
C GLY A 593 -9.96 -20.63 7.67
N VAL A 594 -9.42 -21.82 7.41
CA VAL A 594 -8.02 -22.19 7.66
C VAL A 594 -7.32 -22.53 6.35
N MET A 595 -6.17 -21.89 6.12
CA MET A 595 -5.26 -22.23 5.03
C MET A 595 -4.28 -23.29 5.51
N ILE A 596 -4.23 -24.42 4.81
CA ILE A 596 -3.37 -25.56 5.10
C ILE A 596 -2.32 -25.65 4.01
N SER A 597 -1.06 -25.46 4.36
CA SER A 597 0.06 -25.42 3.41
C SER A 597 1.16 -26.38 3.83
N HIS A 598 1.95 -26.86 2.86
CA HIS A 598 3.07 -27.77 3.14
C HIS A 598 4.35 -27.22 2.52
N SER A 599 5.36 -26.99 3.36
CA SER A 599 6.73 -26.76 2.89
C SER A 599 7.33 -28.08 2.37
N LYS A 600 8.52 -28.00 1.77
CA LYS A 600 9.24 -29.18 1.27
C LYS A 600 10.74 -29.06 1.50
N TYR A 601 11.41 -30.20 1.59
CA TYR A 601 12.85 -30.30 1.74
C TYR A 601 13.56 -30.38 0.38
N TRP A 602 14.55 -29.50 0.13
CA TRP A 602 15.13 -29.26 -1.20
C TRP A 602 16.58 -29.76 -1.42
N GLN A 603 17.28 -30.27 -0.40
CA GLN A 603 18.73 -30.47 -0.55
C GLN A 603 19.10 -31.61 -1.51
N GLY A 604 20.02 -31.34 -2.45
CA GLY A 604 20.87 -32.37 -3.07
C GLY A 604 20.64 -32.74 -4.55
N TYR A 605 20.25 -31.83 -5.45
CA TYR A 605 20.03 -32.20 -6.86
C TYR A 605 21.23 -31.94 -7.78
N PRO A 606 21.70 -32.95 -8.54
CA PRO A 606 22.56 -32.73 -9.69
C PRO A 606 21.86 -31.84 -10.72
N ALA A 607 22.64 -31.02 -11.43
CA ALA A 607 22.11 -30.19 -12.52
C ALA A 607 21.32 -31.06 -13.52
N GLY A 608 20.06 -30.68 -13.80
CA GLY A 608 19.22 -31.30 -14.82
C GLY A 608 18.21 -32.35 -14.35
N ILE A 609 18.22 -32.81 -13.09
CA ILE A 609 17.24 -33.78 -12.57
C ILE A 609 16.47 -33.16 -11.39
N ARG A 610 15.14 -33.05 -11.50
CA ARG A 610 14.25 -32.60 -10.41
C ARG A 610 13.43 -33.78 -9.87
N PRO A 611 13.96 -34.59 -8.95
CA PRO A 611 13.24 -35.76 -8.45
C PRO A 611 12.04 -35.35 -7.58
N PRO A 612 11.11 -36.28 -7.32
CA PRO A 612 10.04 -36.08 -6.35
C PRO A 612 10.58 -35.71 -4.95
N TYR A 613 9.89 -34.81 -4.25
CA TYR A 613 10.29 -34.33 -2.92
C TYR A 613 9.31 -34.80 -1.84
N LYS A 614 9.77 -34.85 -0.58
CA LYS A 614 8.87 -35.07 0.57
C LYS A 614 8.30 -33.74 1.05
N LEU A 615 7.03 -33.78 1.45
CA LEU A 615 6.40 -32.69 2.19
C LEU A 615 6.93 -32.65 3.62
N LEU A 616 7.03 -31.45 4.16
CA LEU A 616 7.20 -31.22 5.58
C LEU A 616 5.82 -31.16 6.26
N ALA A 617 5.81 -31.11 7.58
CA ALA A 617 4.59 -30.97 8.37
C ALA A 617 3.70 -29.80 7.89
N PRO A 618 2.36 -29.95 7.98
CA PRO A 618 1.43 -28.89 7.63
C PRO A 618 1.70 -27.63 8.44
N GLN A 619 1.51 -26.51 7.78
CA GLN A 619 1.44 -25.20 8.41
C GLN A 619 0.02 -24.67 8.22
N PHE A 620 -0.58 -24.26 9.33
CA PHE A 620 -1.91 -23.71 9.37
C PHE A 620 -1.83 -22.19 9.53
N ALA A 621 -2.63 -21.48 8.75
CA ALA A 621 -2.80 -20.04 8.89
C ALA A 621 -4.27 -19.68 8.79
N ASP A 622 -4.64 -18.60 9.46
CA ASP A 622 -5.97 -18.04 9.37
C ASP A 622 -6.18 -17.35 8.01
N VAL A 623 -7.24 -17.73 7.28
CA VAL A 623 -7.53 -17.22 5.93
C VAL A 623 -7.88 -15.73 5.91
N TYR A 624 -8.45 -15.20 6.99
CA TYR A 624 -8.97 -13.83 7.04
C TYR A 624 -7.95 -12.80 7.54
N THR A 625 -6.87 -13.26 8.18
CA THR A 625 -5.86 -12.38 8.79
C THR A 625 -4.42 -12.69 8.38
N GLY A 626 -4.19 -13.83 7.72
CA GLY A 626 -2.83 -14.32 7.43
C GLY A 626 -2.07 -14.72 8.70
N ARG A 627 -2.70 -14.79 9.88
CA ARG A 627 -2.02 -15.17 11.10
C ARG A 627 -1.65 -16.64 11.05
N LYS A 628 -0.35 -16.94 11.11
CA LYS A 628 0.13 -18.32 11.32
C LYS A 628 -0.32 -18.82 12.70
N LEU A 629 -0.91 -20.02 12.73
CA LEU A 629 -1.33 -20.66 13.98
C LEU A 629 -0.13 -21.24 14.71
N ASP A 630 -0.15 -21.19 16.04
CA ASP A 630 0.91 -21.78 16.86
C ASP A 630 0.86 -23.31 16.85
N ALA A 631 1.85 -23.96 17.46
CA ALA A 631 1.98 -25.41 17.45
C ALA A 631 0.79 -26.11 18.12
N THR A 632 0.26 -25.55 19.20
CA THR A 632 -0.88 -26.11 19.95
C THR A 632 -2.17 -26.01 19.14
N GLN A 633 -2.42 -24.86 18.52
CA GLN A 633 -3.55 -24.66 17.59
C GLN A 633 -3.44 -25.59 16.37
N ALA A 634 -2.25 -25.71 15.79
CA ALA A 634 -2.00 -26.57 14.63
C ALA A 634 -2.20 -28.06 14.94
N GLU A 635 -1.81 -28.52 16.13
CA GLU A 635 -1.97 -29.92 16.55
C GLU A 635 -3.44 -30.32 16.61
N MET A 636 -4.30 -29.49 17.21
CA MET A 636 -5.75 -29.72 17.28
C MET A 636 -6.37 -29.85 15.88
N LEU A 637 -5.96 -28.98 14.95
CA LEU A 637 -6.50 -28.98 13.59
C LEU A 637 -5.99 -30.11 12.72
N THR A 638 -4.85 -30.72 13.06
CA THR A 638 -4.27 -31.82 12.26
C THR A 638 -5.16 -33.07 12.28
N THR A 639 -5.93 -33.27 13.34
CA THR A 639 -6.90 -34.38 13.45
C THR A 639 -8.27 -34.06 12.86
N GLU A 640 -8.60 -32.77 12.74
CA GLU A 640 -9.94 -32.31 12.32
C GLU A 640 -10.00 -31.95 10.82
N LEU A 641 -8.91 -31.44 10.27
CA LEU A 641 -8.85 -30.92 8.90
C LEU A 641 -8.06 -31.85 7.97
N PRO A 642 -8.42 -31.90 6.68
CA PRO A 642 -7.71 -32.72 5.72
C PRO A 642 -6.27 -32.25 5.55
N THR A 643 -5.33 -33.20 5.56
CA THR A 643 -3.91 -32.96 5.27
C THR A 643 -3.43 -33.93 4.19
N LEU A 644 -2.31 -33.61 3.55
CA LEU A 644 -1.70 -34.48 2.53
C LEU A 644 -0.82 -35.53 3.23
N ASP A 645 -0.78 -36.74 2.66
CA ASP A 645 0.12 -37.80 3.13
C ASP A 645 1.59 -37.38 2.93
N GLN A 646 2.30 -37.19 4.05
CA GLN A 646 3.71 -36.80 4.06
C GLN A 646 4.67 -37.95 3.69
N THR A 647 4.20 -39.20 3.74
CA THR A 647 4.99 -40.36 3.33
C THR A 647 5.12 -40.44 1.82
N GLN A 648 4.12 -39.93 1.09
CA GLN A 648 4.09 -39.87 -0.36
C GLN A 648 4.97 -38.73 -0.90
N LYS A 649 5.93 -39.06 -1.77
CA LYS A 649 6.72 -38.05 -2.49
C LYS A 649 5.85 -37.34 -3.53
N GLN A 650 5.94 -36.03 -3.57
CA GLN A 650 5.23 -35.18 -4.51
C GLN A 650 6.09 -34.89 -5.74
N PRO A 651 5.48 -34.77 -6.94
CA PRO A 651 6.22 -34.43 -8.15
C PRO A 651 6.84 -33.03 -8.02
N SER A 652 8.00 -32.84 -8.66
CA SER A 652 8.72 -31.56 -8.64
C SER A 652 7.94 -30.38 -9.27
N GLN A 653 6.85 -30.68 -9.97
CA GLN A 653 5.85 -29.76 -10.50
C GLN A 653 4.46 -30.32 -10.12
N TYR A 654 3.70 -29.60 -9.30
CA TYR A 654 2.33 -29.99 -8.96
C TYR A 654 1.38 -29.59 -10.10
N ARG A 655 0.48 -30.48 -10.49
CA ARG A 655 -0.39 -30.36 -11.68
C ARG A 655 -1.82 -30.74 -11.31
N PRO A 656 -2.84 -30.24 -12.04
CA PRO A 656 -4.17 -30.82 -11.99
C PRO A 656 -4.11 -32.32 -12.31
N PRO A 657 -4.89 -33.18 -11.63
CA PRO A 657 -4.87 -34.64 -11.82
C PRO A 657 -5.09 -35.09 -13.28
N TYR A 658 -5.78 -34.26 -14.07
CA TYR A 658 -6.16 -34.55 -15.45
C TYR A 658 -5.11 -34.09 -16.48
N GLN A 659 -4.11 -33.30 -16.08
CA GLN A 659 -3.12 -32.73 -17.00
C GLN A 659 -1.90 -33.65 -17.14
N LYS A 660 -1.82 -34.35 -18.28
CA LYS A 660 -0.73 -35.31 -18.57
C LYS A 660 0.55 -34.66 -19.12
N ASN A 661 0.43 -33.63 -19.98
CA ASN A 661 1.55 -32.96 -20.67
C ASN A 661 1.61 -31.45 -20.41
N ASP A 662 2.66 -31.00 -19.73
CA ASP A 662 2.81 -29.60 -19.29
C ASP A 662 3.23 -28.64 -20.40
N TRP A 663 3.99 -29.14 -21.38
CA TRP A 663 4.54 -28.33 -22.47
C TRP A 663 3.57 -28.20 -23.66
N SER A 664 2.45 -28.91 -23.60
CA SER A 664 1.42 -28.94 -24.63
C SER A 664 0.08 -29.28 -23.97
N PRO A 665 -0.47 -28.37 -23.13
CA PRO A 665 -1.82 -28.55 -22.60
C PRO A 665 -2.78 -28.75 -23.77
N ALA A 666 -3.85 -29.52 -23.55
CA ALA A 666 -4.95 -29.54 -24.50
C ALA A 666 -5.46 -28.10 -24.70
N PRO A 667 -5.90 -27.73 -25.93
CA PRO A 667 -6.54 -26.44 -26.14
C PRO A 667 -7.65 -26.24 -25.11
N PRO A 668 -7.79 -25.04 -24.51
CA PRO A 668 -8.89 -24.77 -23.58
C PRO A 668 -10.22 -25.06 -24.27
N VAL A 669 -11.20 -25.56 -23.51
CA VAL A 669 -12.57 -25.67 -24.02
C VAL A 669 -13.09 -24.24 -24.17
N ILE A 670 -13.32 -23.84 -25.42
CA ILE A 670 -13.80 -22.50 -25.74
C ILE A 670 -15.30 -22.48 -25.45
N GLY A 671 -15.68 -21.85 -24.34
CA GLY A 671 -17.09 -21.53 -24.08
C GLY A 671 -17.55 -20.36 -24.93
N GLU A 672 -18.85 -20.07 -24.95
CA GLU A 672 -19.42 -18.90 -25.63
C GLU A 672 -19.74 -17.78 -24.64
N ARG A 673 -19.68 -16.52 -25.09
CA ARG A 673 -20.19 -15.34 -24.39
C ARG A 673 -21.07 -14.51 -25.32
N THR A 674 -21.90 -13.67 -24.74
CA THR A 674 -22.57 -12.59 -25.48
C THR A 674 -21.64 -11.39 -25.52
N ASN A 675 -21.29 -10.91 -26.71
CA ASN A 675 -20.47 -9.71 -26.87
C ASN A 675 -21.23 -8.50 -26.29
N PRO A 676 -20.67 -7.75 -25.33
CA PRO A 676 -21.39 -6.67 -24.65
C PRO A 676 -21.61 -5.43 -25.51
N LEU A 677 -20.93 -5.33 -26.66
CA LEU A 677 -21.06 -4.21 -27.59
C LEU A 677 -22.11 -4.49 -28.67
N THR A 678 -22.11 -5.70 -29.24
CA THR A 678 -22.93 -6.07 -30.41
C THR A 678 -24.13 -6.96 -30.07
N GLY A 679 -24.05 -7.73 -28.99
CA GLY A 679 -25.07 -8.73 -28.60
C GLY A 679 -24.93 -10.08 -29.24
N ASP A 680 -23.98 -10.22 -30.16
CA ASP A 680 -23.78 -11.48 -30.85
C ASP A 680 -23.13 -12.50 -29.91
N THR A 681 -23.50 -13.75 -30.09
CA THR A 681 -22.81 -14.85 -29.44
C THR A 681 -21.46 -15.05 -30.11
N GLU A 682 -20.39 -15.02 -29.32
CA GLU A 682 -19.03 -15.23 -29.79
C GLU A 682 -18.27 -16.22 -28.90
N PRO A 683 -17.20 -16.85 -29.41
CA PRO A 683 -16.27 -17.59 -28.58
C PRO A 683 -15.73 -16.70 -27.45
N ARG A 684 -15.83 -17.15 -26.20
CA ARG A 684 -15.26 -16.45 -25.05
C ARG A 684 -13.74 -16.45 -25.17
N ALA A 685 -13.19 -15.27 -25.41
CA ALA A 685 -11.76 -15.02 -25.48
C ALA A 685 -11.38 -13.86 -24.56
N PHE A 686 -10.22 -13.98 -23.93
CA PHE A 686 -9.65 -12.91 -23.13
C PHE A 686 -8.12 -12.91 -23.27
N PRO A 687 -7.46 -11.75 -23.17
CA PRO A 687 -6.02 -11.65 -23.35
C PRO A 687 -5.28 -12.43 -22.27
N LYS A 688 -4.41 -13.34 -22.70
CA LYS A 688 -3.40 -13.95 -21.84
C LYS A 688 -2.06 -13.76 -22.52
N SER A 689 -1.16 -13.03 -21.88
CA SER A 689 0.20 -12.84 -22.40
C SER A 689 1.06 -14.07 -22.15
N TYR A 690 1.88 -14.07 -21.09
CA TYR A 690 2.76 -15.18 -20.73
C TYR A 690 2.52 -15.66 -19.30
N GLY A 691 2.50 -16.98 -19.12
CA GLY A 691 2.39 -17.63 -17.82
C GLY A 691 2.64 -19.12 -17.94
N CYS A 692 3.37 -19.69 -16.98
CA CYS A 692 3.67 -21.14 -16.97
C CYS A 692 2.43 -21.98 -16.62
N ASP A 693 1.44 -21.42 -15.94
CA ASP A 693 0.17 -22.10 -15.71
C ASP A 693 -0.76 -21.95 -16.93
N GLY A 694 -1.53 -23.00 -17.20
CA GLY A 694 -2.54 -23.02 -18.25
C GLY A 694 -3.81 -22.25 -17.91
N GLY A 695 -3.90 -21.66 -16.70
CA GLY A 695 -5.14 -21.17 -16.10
C GLY A 695 -5.97 -22.29 -15.45
N VAL A 696 -6.89 -21.92 -14.56
CA VAL A 696 -7.80 -22.84 -13.86
C VAL A 696 -9.21 -22.24 -13.86
N ASP A 697 -10.19 -23.04 -14.24
CA ASP A 697 -11.60 -22.70 -14.14
C ASP A 697 -12.17 -23.16 -12.80
N TYR A 698 -12.45 -22.21 -11.91
CA TYR A 698 -13.10 -22.42 -10.61
C TYR A 698 -14.62 -22.15 -10.67
N SER A 699 -15.26 -22.48 -11.80
CA SER A 699 -16.69 -22.28 -12.09
C SER A 699 -17.09 -20.83 -12.35
N TYR A 700 -16.95 -19.90 -11.40
CA TYR A 700 -17.29 -18.49 -11.63
C TYR A 700 -16.08 -17.66 -12.08
N LEU A 701 -14.91 -17.98 -11.55
CA LEU A 701 -13.65 -17.33 -11.90
C LEU A 701 -12.77 -18.26 -12.71
N TYR A 702 -12.15 -17.71 -13.74
CA TYR A 702 -10.99 -18.32 -14.39
C TYR A 702 -9.74 -17.58 -13.92
N THR A 703 -8.87 -18.24 -13.15
CA THR A 703 -7.65 -17.63 -12.62
C THR A 703 -6.45 -18.08 -13.44
N MET A 704 -5.42 -17.24 -13.58
CA MET A 704 -4.26 -17.56 -14.40
C MET A 704 -3.05 -16.67 -14.08
N ARG A 705 -1.90 -17.01 -14.67
CA ARG A 705 -0.83 -16.05 -14.89
C ARG A 705 -0.91 -15.45 -16.29
N SER A 706 -1.05 -14.14 -16.33
CA SER A 706 -0.94 -13.31 -17.54
C SER A 706 0.03 -12.18 -17.23
N GLY A 707 1.33 -12.44 -17.36
CA GLY A 707 2.39 -11.54 -16.89
C GLY A 707 2.48 -11.51 -15.36
N THR A 708 1.42 -11.14 -14.66
CA THR A 708 1.26 -11.17 -13.20
C THR A 708 0.15 -12.16 -12.80
N ALA A 709 -0.17 -12.26 -11.50
CA ALA A 709 -1.39 -12.94 -11.08
C ALA A 709 -2.61 -12.25 -11.73
N ALA A 710 -3.52 -13.01 -12.33
CA ALA A 710 -4.65 -12.45 -13.05
C ALA A 710 -5.90 -13.34 -12.93
N PHE A 711 -7.06 -12.78 -13.19
CA PHE A 711 -8.30 -13.53 -13.26
C PHE A 711 -9.29 -12.92 -14.25
N TYR A 712 -10.30 -13.72 -14.59
CA TYR A 712 -11.44 -13.38 -15.41
C TYR A 712 -12.70 -13.83 -14.68
N ASP A 713 -13.64 -12.91 -14.44
CA ASP A 713 -14.93 -13.19 -13.83
C ASP A 713 -15.97 -13.46 -14.91
N LYS A 714 -16.43 -14.71 -14.99
CA LYS A 714 -17.37 -15.16 -16.04
C LYS A 714 -18.79 -14.65 -15.82
N ARG A 715 -19.16 -14.15 -14.64
CA ARG A 715 -20.52 -13.64 -14.37
C ARG A 715 -20.79 -12.32 -15.06
N VAL A 716 -19.76 -11.49 -15.16
CA VAL A 716 -19.83 -10.17 -15.79
C VAL A 716 -19.01 -10.12 -17.07
N GLU A 717 -18.35 -11.21 -17.47
CA GLU A 717 -17.39 -11.22 -18.57
C GLU A 717 -16.32 -10.13 -18.38
N SER A 718 -15.63 -10.10 -17.24
CA SER A 718 -14.87 -8.94 -16.77
C SER A 718 -13.70 -8.46 -17.65
N GLY A 719 -13.34 -9.17 -18.71
CA GLY A 719 -11.99 -9.09 -19.29
C GLY A 719 -10.91 -9.54 -18.30
N THR A 720 -9.64 -9.41 -18.68
CA THR A 720 -8.52 -9.87 -17.87
C THR A 720 -8.12 -8.81 -16.84
N ILE A 721 -8.39 -9.09 -15.58
CA ILE A 721 -7.98 -8.26 -14.44
C ILE A 721 -6.61 -8.73 -13.95
N HIS A 722 -5.65 -7.81 -13.91
CA HIS A 722 -4.30 -8.07 -13.45
C HIS A 722 -4.11 -7.64 -11.99
N ILE A 723 -3.78 -8.59 -11.12
CA ILE A 723 -3.36 -8.34 -9.74
C ILE A 723 -1.85 -8.10 -9.80
N SER A 724 -1.47 -6.86 -10.10
CA SER A 724 -0.06 -6.49 -10.22
C SER A 724 0.63 -6.39 -8.86
N GLY A 725 1.92 -6.72 -8.85
CA GLY A 725 2.77 -6.69 -7.66
C GLY A 725 3.25 -8.09 -7.24
N PRO A 726 2.35 -9.01 -6.85
CA PRO A 726 2.69 -10.38 -6.55
C PRO A 726 2.74 -11.23 -7.82
N ARG A 727 3.36 -12.41 -7.72
CA ARG A 727 3.39 -13.40 -8.80
C ARG A 727 2.65 -14.65 -8.36
N SER A 728 1.88 -15.27 -9.25
CA SER A 728 1.42 -16.65 -9.03
C SER A 728 2.56 -17.67 -9.16
N GLY A 729 2.36 -18.87 -8.63
CA GLY A 729 3.31 -19.97 -8.76
C GLY A 729 3.58 -20.39 -10.22
N CYS A 730 4.49 -21.35 -10.43
CA CYS A 730 4.57 -22.06 -11.71
C CYS A 730 3.34 -22.95 -11.95
N THR A 731 2.70 -23.34 -10.85
CA THR A 731 1.35 -23.88 -10.80
C THR A 731 0.45 -22.72 -10.37
N ASN A 732 -0.75 -22.61 -10.94
CA ASN A 732 -1.71 -21.59 -10.52
C ASN A 732 -1.86 -21.66 -9.00
N SER A 733 -1.79 -20.52 -8.32
CA SER A 733 -1.93 -20.43 -6.86
C SER A 733 -3.03 -19.45 -6.46
N ILE A 734 -3.82 -18.95 -7.42
CA ILE A 734 -4.87 -17.97 -7.21
C ILE A 734 -6.17 -18.74 -6.99
N VAL A 735 -6.60 -18.84 -5.74
CA VAL A 735 -7.68 -19.74 -5.32
C VAL A 735 -8.84 -18.95 -4.71
N PRO A 736 -10.03 -18.92 -5.34
CA PRO A 736 -11.23 -18.40 -4.71
C PRO A 736 -11.73 -19.42 -3.68
N ALA A 737 -11.78 -19.05 -2.39
CA ALA A 737 -12.29 -19.92 -1.33
C ALA A 737 -12.58 -19.11 -0.05
N ASN A 738 -13.52 -19.61 0.76
CA ASN A 738 -13.98 -18.99 2.00
C ASN A 738 -14.38 -17.51 1.83
N GLY A 739 -14.93 -17.15 0.66
CA GLY A 739 -15.36 -15.81 0.32
C GLY A 739 -14.24 -14.84 -0.06
N LEU A 740 -13.01 -15.32 -0.22
CA LEU A 740 -11.83 -14.51 -0.55
C LEU A 740 -11.12 -15.02 -1.81
N LEU A 741 -10.47 -14.11 -2.54
CA LEU A 741 -9.49 -14.47 -3.57
C LEU A 741 -8.10 -14.56 -2.92
N ASN A 742 -7.64 -15.80 -2.69
CA ASN A 742 -6.38 -16.06 -2.01
C ASN A 742 -5.22 -16.16 -3.00
N VAL A 743 -4.13 -15.43 -2.73
CA VAL A 743 -2.89 -15.43 -3.53
C VAL A 743 -1.70 -15.71 -2.59
N PRO A 744 -1.49 -16.98 -2.20
CA PRO A 744 -0.39 -17.39 -1.36
C PRO A 744 0.95 -17.28 -2.11
N TYR A 745 2.03 -17.08 -1.35
CA TYR A 745 3.36 -16.82 -1.89
C TYR A 745 4.08 -18.10 -2.38
N TYR A 746 3.89 -18.41 -3.67
CA TYR A 746 4.33 -19.67 -4.32
C TYR A 746 5.55 -19.52 -5.25
N PHE A 747 6.32 -18.45 -5.13
CA PHE A 747 7.44 -18.17 -6.04
C PHE A 747 8.77 -17.85 -5.36
N GLN A 748 8.88 -18.05 -4.04
CA GLN A 748 10.14 -17.90 -3.32
C GLN A 748 11.27 -18.71 -4.00
N GLY A 749 12.43 -18.09 -4.19
CA GLY A 749 13.53 -18.69 -4.94
C GLY A 749 13.41 -18.53 -6.45
N CYS A 750 12.61 -17.57 -6.93
CA CYS A 750 12.60 -17.15 -8.33
C CYS A 750 13.47 -15.89 -8.54
N THR A 751 14.14 -15.80 -9.68
CA THR A 751 14.91 -14.62 -10.09
C THR A 751 14.05 -13.50 -10.67
N CYS A 752 12.83 -13.82 -11.10
CA CYS A 752 11.90 -12.82 -11.63
C CYS A 752 11.56 -11.82 -10.52
N SER A 753 11.72 -10.54 -10.82
CA SER A 753 11.69 -9.50 -9.81
C SER A 753 10.33 -8.80 -9.80
N TYR A 754 9.30 -9.59 -9.48
CA TYR A 754 7.99 -9.04 -9.12
C TYR A 754 8.11 -8.31 -7.80
N PRO A 755 7.61 -7.07 -7.70
CA PRO A 755 8.04 -6.18 -6.63
C PRO A 755 7.58 -6.59 -5.23
N LEU A 756 6.51 -7.40 -5.11
CA LEU A 756 5.89 -7.77 -3.84
C LEU A 756 6.00 -9.30 -3.59
N PRO A 757 7.04 -9.76 -2.87
CA PRO A 757 7.25 -11.17 -2.53
C PRO A 757 6.43 -11.58 -1.30
N VAL A 758 5.09 -11.45 -1.37
CA VAL A 758 4.18 -11.70 -0.22
C VAL A 758 3.02 -12.61 -0.58
N GLY A 759 2.41 -13.21 0.45
CA GLY A 759 1.07 -13.79 0.35
C GLY A 759 0.05 -12.69 0.64
N LEU A 760 -1.09 -12.74 -0.03
CA LEU A 760 -2.21 -11.84 0.25
C LEU A 760 -3.55 -12.55 0.05
N SER A 761 -4.59 -11.98 0.64
CA SER A 761 -5.97 -12.29 0.28
C SER A 761 -6.72 -11.01 -0.04
N MET A 762 -7.70 -11.13 -0.94
CA MET A 762 -8.53 -10.02 -1.39
C MET A 762 -10.01 -10.34 -1.17
N ILE A 763 -10.78 -9.29 -1.00
CA ILE A 763 -12.23 -9.31 -0.82
C ILE A 763 -12.90 -8.56 -1.97
N SER A 764 -14.09 -8.98 -2.36
CA SER A 764 -14.90 -8.28 -3.35
C SER A 764 -15.28 -6.89 -2.84
N MET A 765 -15.19 -5.91 -3.73
CA MET A 765 -15.42 -4.49 -3.47
C MET A 765 -16.67 -4.01 -4.22
N PRO A 766 -17.31 -2.91 -3.79
CA PRO A 766 -18.40 -2.30 -4.54
C PRO A 766 -17.95 -1.84 -5.93
N GLU A 767 -18.88 -1.73 -6.88
CA GLU A 767 -18.61 -1.24 -8.25
C GLU A 767 -18.00 0.17 -8.31
N THR A 768 -18.11 0.95 -7.23
CA THR A 768 -17.45 2.26 -7.11
C THR A 768 -15.93 2.15 -6.90
N HIS A 769 -15.41 1.00 -6.46
CA HIS A 769 -13.98 0.78 -6.31
C HIS A 769 -13.30 0.74 -7.68
N GLU A 770 -12.19 1.45 -7.85
CA GLU A 770 -11.47 1.52 -9.11
C GLU A 770 -10.64 0.27 -9.38
N GLN A 771 -10.94 -0.43 -10.47
CA GLN A 771 -10.19 -1.57 -10.96
C GLN A 771 -10.36 -1.65 -12.47
N TRP A 772 -9.22 -1.78 -13.16
CA TRP A 772 -9.16 -1.78 -14.62
C TRP A 772 -8.80 -3.15 -15.15
N MET A 773 -9.21 -3.42 -16.39
CA MET A 773 -9.02 -4.70 -17.06
C MET A 773 -8.55 -4.49 -18.50
N VAL A 774 -8.19 -5.60 -19.15
CA VAL A 774 -7.85 -5.65 -20.58
C VAL A 774 -8.85 -6.55 -21.28
N TRP A 775 -9.57 -6.03 -22.28
CA TRP A 775 -10.59 -6.80 -22.98
C TRP A 775 -10.06 -7.63 -24.14
N GLY A 776 -9.14 -7.08 -24.94
CA GLY A 776 -8.69 -7.66 -26.20
C GLY A 776 -9.35 -7.04 -27.42
N LYS A 777 -8.97 -7.54 -28.61
CA LYS A 777 -9.60 -7.13 -29.86
C LYS A 777 -10.96 -7.82 -30.02
N SER A 778 -11.92 -7.08 -30.56
CA SER A 778 -13.23 -7.59 -30.98
C SER A 778 -13.55 -7.02 -32.36
N ASP A 779 -14.22 -7.80 -33.20
CA ASP A 779 -14.87 -7.27 -34.40
C ASP A 779 -16.18 -6.62 -33.94
N VAL A 780 -16.29 -5.30 -34.12
CA VAL A 780 -17.43 -4.53 -33.61
C VAL A 780 -18.19 -3.97 -34.80
N GLN A 781 -19.39 -4.49 -35.02
CA GLN A 781 -20.36 -3.97 -35.96
C GLN A 781 -21.70 -3.86 -35.23
N GLN A 782 -22.54 -2.88 -35.57
CA GLN A 782 -23.86 -2.70 -34.98
C GLN A 782 -23.84 -2.55 -33.45
N VAL A 783 -23.11 -1.55 -32.96
CA VAL A 783 -23.04 -1.21 -31.54
C VAL A 783 -24.45 -0.95 -31.01
N HIS A 784 -24.88 -1.74 -30.03
CA HIS A 784 -26.13 -1.51 -29.30
C HIS A 784 -25.88 -1.00 -27.87
N ARG A 785 -24.65 -1.12 -27.37
CA ARG A 785 -24.26 -0.67 -26.03
C ARG A 785 -22.78 -0.39 -25.98
N VAL A 786 -22.39 0.71 -25.34
CA VAL A 786 -20.98 1.03 -25.07
C VAL A 786 -20.90 2.10 -24.00
N GLY A 787 -19.86 2.04 -23.17
CA GLY A 787 -19.37 3.18 -22.41
C GLY A 787 -18.07 3.68 -23.02
N LEU A 788 -17.92 4.98 -23.25
CA LEU A 788 -16.66 5.62 -23.60
C LEU A 788 -16.17 6.34 -22.36
N ASN A 789 -15.03 5.91 -21.79
CA ASN A 789 -14.40 6.58 -20.65
C ASN A 789 -13.17 7.36 -21.13
N PHE A 790 -13.30 8.67 -21.24
CA PHE A 790 -12.26 9.49 -21.86
C PHE A 790 -11.08 9.69 -20.91
N GLY A 791 -9.87 9.38 -21.35
CA GLY A 791 -8.64 9.56 -20.57
C GLY A 791 -8.38 8.51 -19.47
N ALA A 792 -9.25 7.51 -19.35
CA ALA A 792 -9.11 6.40 -18.42
C ALA A 792 -7.82 5.58 -18.66
N PRO A 793 -7.31 4.86 -17.65
CA PRO A 793 -6.08 4.07 -17.78
C PRO A 793 -6.33 2.62 -18.23
N GLY A 794 -7.57 2.20 -18.46
CA GLY A 794 -7.92 0.89 -18.99
C GLY A 794 -9.42 0.65 -19.09
N ASP A 795 -9.79 -0.48 -19.66
CA ASP A 795 -11.20 -0.85 -19.86
C ASP A 795 -11.85 -1.26 -18.53
N ARG A 796 -13.18 -1.28 -18.52
CA ARG A 796 -13.96 -1.78 -17.38
C ARG A 796 -15.34 -2.29 -17.80
N MET A 797 -15.88 -3.25 -17.05
CA MET A 797 -17.23 -3.75 -17.23
C MET A 797 -18.12 -3.42 -16.01
N THR A 798 -19.38 -3.03 -16.25
CA THR A 798 -20.40 -2.87 -15.19
C THR A 798 -21.19 -4.17 -14.97
N GLU A 799 -21.89 -4.28 -13.84
CA GLU A 799 -22.69 -5.47 -13.52
C GLU A 799 -23.81 -5.78 -14.52
N LYS A 800 -24.46 -4.77 -15.12
CA LYS A 800 -25.48 -4.99 -16.16
C LYS A 800 -24.90 -5.14 -17.56
N GLY A 801 -23.58 -5.11 -17.70
CA GLY A 801 -22.87 -5.49 -18.93
C GLY A 801 -22.58 -4.33 -19.88
N THR A 802 -22.41 -3.10 -19.39
CA THR A 802 -21.81 -2.02 -20.18
C THR A 802 -20.30 -2.17 -20.14
N LEU A 803 -19.71 -2.44 -21.31
CA LEU A 803 -18.27 -2.39 -21.51
C LEU A 803 -17.86 -0.92 -21.73
N TRP A 804 -17.13 -0.38 -20.75
CA TRP A 804 -16.51 0.93 -20.79
C TRP A 804 -15.10 0.83 -21.36
N LEU A 805 -14.89 1.48 -22.51
CA LEU A 805 -13.63 1.51 -23.22
C LEU A 805 -12.78 2.70 -22.78
N ASP A 806 -11.49 2.48 -22.55
CA ASP A 806 -10.56 3.59 -22.34
C ASP A 806 -10.30 4.34 -23.66
N THR A 807 -10.61 5.64 -23.67
CA THR A 807 -10.64 6.40 -24.92
C THR A 807 -9.76 7.66 -24.84
N PRO A 808 -8.67 7.75 -25.62
CA PRO A 808 -8.08 6.70 -26.44
C PRO A 808 -7.48 5.57 -25.59
N SER A 809 -7.30 4.39 -26.18
CA SER A 809 -6.85 3.23 -25.44
C SER A 809 -5.36 3.30 -25.07
N VAL A 810 -5.07 3.10 -23.79
CA VAL A 810 -3.75 3.14 -23.16
C VAL A 810 -3.54 2.00 -22.15
N GLY A 811 -4.61 1.33 -21.72
CA GLY A 811 -4.62 0.24 -20.75
C GLY A 811 -4.40 -1.16 -21.34
N GLY A 812 -4.08 -1.23 -22.63
CA GLY A 812 -3.79 -2.47 -23.35
C GLY A 812 -4.72 -2.68 -24.54
N PRO A 813 -4.75 -3.90 -25.11
CA PRO A 813 -5.69 -4.24 -26.17
C PRO A 813 -7.16 -4.02 -25.76
N SER A 814 -7.85 -3.15 -26.49
CA SER A 814 -9.28 -2.83 -26.37
C SER A 814 -9.98 -3.04 -27.73
N PRO A 815 -11.31 -3.23 -27.78
CA PRO A 815 -12.09 -3.12 -29.01
C PRO A 815 -11.84 -1.80 -29.75
N GLU A 816 -11.83 -1.85 -31.08
CA GLU A 816 -11.73 -0.68 -31.95
C GLU A 816 -13.12 -0.30 -32.44
N LEU A 817 -13.51 0.97 -32.26
CA LEU A 817 -14.78 1.52 -32.73
C LEU A 817 -14.53 2.53 -33.86
N ASP A 818 -15.52 2.71 -34.74
CA ASP A 818 -15.54 3.85 -35.67
C ASP A 818 -15.93 5.12 -34.91
N LEU A 819 -14.97 5.61 -34.12
CA LEU A 819 -15.06 6.76 -33.24
C LEU A 819 -14.13 7.86 -33.72
N GLN A 820 -14.68 9.06 -33.91
CA GLN A 820 -13.93 10.26 -34.28
C GLN A 820 -14.13 11.35 -33.24
N ILE A 821 -13.02 11.91 -32.76
CA ILE A 821 -13.02 13.04 -31.83
C ILE A 821 -12.38 14.23 -32.55
N SER A 822 -13.08 15.37 -32.55
CA SER A 822 -12.62 16.61 -33.17
C SER A 822 -12.51 17.74 -32.13
N PRO A 823 -11.39 18.49 -32.11
CA PRO A 823 -10.15 18.23 -32.85
C PRO A 823 -9.48 16.93 -32.39
N LYS A 824 -8.59 16.35 -33.22
CA LYS A 824 -7.84 15.13 -32.83
C LYS A 824 -6.95 15.33 -31.61
N SER A 825 -6.44 16.55 -31.41
CA SER A 825 -5.64 16.91 -30.25
C SER A 825 -6.55 17.50 -29.18
N VAL A 826 -6.94 16.65 -28.23
CA VAL A 826 -7.64 17.04 -27.00
C VAL A 826 -6.73 16.83 -25.79
N LYS A 827 -6.96 17.58 -24.72
CA LYS A 827 -6.21 17.44 -23.48
C LYS A 827 -6.95 16.51 -22.53
N ALA A 828 -6.36 15.33 -22.29
CA ALA A 828 -6.86 14.37 -21.31
C ALA A 828 -6.42 14.75 -19.89
N PHE A 829 -7.27 14.44 -18.91
CA PHE A 829 -6.96 14.46 -17.50
C PHE A 829 -7.36 13.13 -16.85
N TYR A 830 -6.68 12.80 -15.76
CA TYR A 830 -6.98 11.67 -14.90
C TYR A 830 -6.59 12.05 -13.47
N GLU A 831 -7.44 11.69 -12.53
CA GLU A 831 -7.18 11.63 -11.10
C GLU A 831 -7.78 10.30 -10.60
N HIS A 832 -7.19 9.69 -9.59
CA HIS A 832 -7.76 8.48 -9.01
C HIS A 832 -9.16 8.76 -8.46
N SER A 833 -10.09 7.82 -8.66
CA SER A 833 -11.49 7.89 -8.22
C SER A 833 -11.69 8.15 -6.72
N LEU A 834 -10.67 7.97 -5.88
CA LEU A 834 -10.73 8.29 -4.45
C LEU A 834 -10.98 9.77 -4.20
N TRP A 835 -10.59 10.64 -5.13
CA TRP A 835 -10.78 12.09 -5.06
C TRP A 835 -12.18 12.55 -5.46
N ILE A 836 -13.01 11.63 -5.95
CA ILE A 836 -14.36 11.91 -6.41
C ILE A 836 -15.32 11.69 -5.25
N GLU A 837 -16.03 12.75 -4.86
CA GLU A 837 -16.96 12.75 -3.74
C GLU A 837 -18.32 13.29 -4.14
N GLY A 838 -19.39 12.69 -3.59
CA GLY A 838 -20.74 13.17 -3.82
C GLY A 838 -21.21 13.13 -5.28
N GLY A 839 -22.47 13.52 -5.48
CA GLY A 839 -23.11 13.49 -6.80
C GLY A 839 -23.53 12.08 -7.21
N ARG A 840 -23.92 11.96 -8.48
CA ARG A 840 -24.48 10.75 -9.07
C ARG A 840 -23.59 10.27 -10.20
N GLY A 841 -23.19 9.00 -10.20
CA GLY A 841 -22.39 8.43 -11.28
C GLY A 841 -21.35 7.42 -10.82
N TRP A 842 -20.54 6.99 -11.77
CA TRP A 842 -19.39 6.14 -11.53
C TRP A 842 -18.16 6.99 -11.22
N PRO A 843 -17.55 6.87 -10.02
CA PRO A 843 -16.44 7.72 -9.62
C PRO A 843 -15.22 7.53 -10.54
N TRP A 844 -14.99 6.32 -11.03
CA TRP A 844 -13.95 5.99 -12.01
C TRP A 844 -14.25 6.47 -13.45
N VAL A 845 -15.47 6.92 -13.76
CA VAL A 845 -15.77 7.67 -15.01
C VAL A 845 -15.47 9.15 -14.81
N GLY A 846 -15.94 9.76 -13.72
CA GLY A 846 -15.65 11.17 -13.42
C GLY A 846 -14.19 11.47 -13.06
N ALA A 847 -13.42 10.44 -12.72
CA ALA A 847 -11.98 10.44 -12.49
C ALA A 847 -11.16 10.92 -13.70
N SER A 848 -11.68 10.71 -14.91
CA SER A 848 -10.97 11.05 -16.15
C SER A 848 -11.87 11.81 -17.12
N GLY A 849 -11.25 12.50 -18.07
CA GLY A 849 -11.97 13.14 -19.15
C GLY A 849 -11.06 13.82 -20.16
N ILE A 850 -11.69 14.48 -21.12
CA ILE A 850 -11.02 15.32 -22.12
C ILE A 850 -11.58 16.73 -22.11
N THR A 851 -10.71 17.69 -22.41
CA THR A 851 -11.03 19.12 -22.57
C THR A 851 -10.67 19.58 -23.99
N GLY A 852 -11.38 20.60 -24.49
CA GLY A 852 -11.19 21.15 -25.83
C GLY A 852 -11.94 20.40 -26.93
N VAL A 853 -12.71 19.37 -26.57
CA VAL A 853 -13.53 18.60 -27.51
C VAL A 853 -14.65 19.47 -28.10
N ARG A 854 -14.89 19.33 -29.40
CA ARG A 854 -15.95 20.02 -30.14
C ARG A 854 -16.96 19.06 -30.74
N GLU A 855 -16.51 17.88 -31.15
CA GLU A 855 -17.37 16.88 -31.76
C GLU A 855 -16.89 15.47 -31.39
N ILE A 856 -17.85 14.58 -31.14
CA ILE A 856 -17.65 13.14 -30.94
C ILE A 856 -18.63 12.43 -31.88
N SER A 857 -18.10 11.69 -32.85
CA SER A 857 -18.88 10.94 -33.83
C SER A 857 -18.63 9.46 -33.63
N LEU A 858 -19.67 8.69 -33.32
CA LEU A 858 -19.64 7.24 -33.24
C LEU A 858 -20.54 6.67 -34.33
N LYS A 859 -19.99 5.77 -35.16
CA LYS A 859 -20.72 5.13 -36.25
C LYS A 859 -20.97 3.65 -35.98
N GLN A 860 -21.64 3.01 -36.93
CA GLN A 860 -22.00 1.58 -36.88
C GLN A 860 -22.88 1.25 -35.69
N ILE A 861 -23.75 2.19 -35.28
CA ILE A 861 -24.73 2.00 -34.23
C ILE A 861 -25.92 1.24 -34.82
N LYS A 862 -26.39 0.22 -34.10
CA LYS A 862 -27.59 -0.52 -34.50
C LYS A 862 -28.80 0.44 -34.49
N ALA A 863 -29.64 0.41 -35.52
CA ALA A 863 -30.85 1.23 -35.54
C ALA A 863 -31.78 0.89 -34.36
N GLY A 864 -32.23 1.89 -33.61
CA GLY A 864 -33.09 1.69 -32.44
C GLY A 864 -33.20 2.91 -31.54
N ASP A 865 -33.90 2.72 -30.42
CA ASP A 865 -34.03 3.74 -29.37
C ASP A 865 -33.04 3.47 -28.25
N TYR A 866 -32.41 4.54 -27.77
CA TYR A 866 -31.31 4.47 -26.81
C TYR A 866 -31.56 5.32 -25.58
N THR A 867 -30.97 4.87 -24.48
CA THR A 867 -30.59 5.72 -23.35
C THR A 867 -29.18 6.22 -23.57
N VAL A 868 -29.00 7.54 -23.56
CA VAL A 868 -27.71 8.24 -23.66
C VAL A 868 -27.44 8.92 -22.33
N ARG A 869 -26.29 8.63 -21.72
CA ARG A 869 -25.81 9.33 -20.52
C ARG A 869 -24.51 10.06 -20.81
N LEU A 870 -24.45 11.32 -20.41
CA LEU A 870 -23.26 12.16 -20.50
C LEU A 870 -22.75 12.46 -19.09
N TYR A 871 -21.47 12.19 -18.86
CA TYR A 871 -20.81 12.34 -17.57
C TYR A 871 -19.86 13.54 -17.60
N PHE A 872 -19.89 14.36 -16.56
CA PHE A 872 -19.05 15.55 -16.43
C PHE A 872 -18.51 15.71 -15.02
N ARG A 873 -17.29 16.25 -14.94
CA ARG A 873 -16.65 16.78 -13.72
C ARG A 873 -15.76 17.93 -14.14
N GLU A 874 -15.79 19.05 -13.43
CA GLU A 874 -14.86 20.17 -13.69
C GLU A 874 -13.53 19.91 -12.94
N PRO A 875 -12.39 19.70 -13.62
CA PRO A 875 -11.13 19.45 -12.94
C PRO A 875 -10.37 20.72 -12.54
N GLU A 876 -10.48 21.79 -13.33
CA GLU A 876 -9.54 22.92 -13.33
C GLU A 876 -10.13 24.17 -12.69
N TYR A 877 -11.36 24.54 -13.08
CA TYR A 877 -11.98 25.76 -12.61
C TYR A 877 -12.56 25.61 -11.21
N SER A 878 -12.45 26.69 -10.42
CA SER A 878 -12.96 26.78 -9.06
C SER A 878 -14.03 27.85 -8.88
N SER A 879 -14.38 28.57 -9.96
CA SER A 879 -15.43 29.58 -9.96
C SER A 879 -16.43 29.34 -11.08
N THR A 880 -17.71 29.58 -10.79
CA THR A 880 -18.79 29.45 -11.77
C THR A 880 -18.63 30.45 -12.92
N GLY A 881 -19.19 30.11 -14.07
CA GLY A 881 -19.18 30.88 -15.30
C GLY A 881 -17.82 30.88 -16.01
N GLN A 882 -16.85 30.07 -15.61
CA GLN A 882 -15.54 29.98 -16.29
C GLN A 882 -15.57 29.01 -17.47
N ARG A 883 -16.40 27.96 -17.40
CA ARG A 883 -16.66 27.01 -18.47
C ARG A 883 -18.16 26.90 -18.70
N VAL A 884 -18.64 27.38 -19.84
CA VAL A 884 -20.04 27.36 -20.24
C VAL A 884 -20.11 26.90 -21.69
N PHE A 885 -20.89 25.87 -21.97
CA PHE A 885 -21.01 25.33 -23.33
C PHE A 885 -22.38 24.70 -23.57
N ASP A 886 -22.76 24.66 -24.84
CA ASP A 886 -23.96 23.98 -25.29
C ASP A 886 -23.61 22.58 -25.81
N ILE A 887 -24.59 21.68 -25.74
CA ILE A 887 -24.48 20.32 -26.25
C ILE A 887 -25.65 20.08 -27.20
N SER A 888 -25.35 19.55 -28.39
CA SER A 888 -26.34 19.05 -29.33
C SER A 888 -26.04 17.62 -29.75
N LEU A 889 -27.07 16.85 -30.05
CA LEU A 889 -26.99 15.47 -30.52
C LEU A 889 -27.64 15.37 -31.91
N ASN A 890 -26.89 14.93 -32.92
CA ASN A 890 -27.32 14.86 -34.31
C ASN A 890 -27.96 16.19 -34.79
N GLY A 891 -27.33 17.31 -34.41
CA GLY A 891 -27.79 18.67 -34.75
C GLY A 891 -28.96 19.21 -33.92
N LYS A 892 -29.58 18.39 -33.04
CA LYS A 892 -30.66 18.83 -32.16
C LYS A 892 -30.09 19.33 -30.81
N PRO A 893 -30.46 20.52 -30.34
CA PRO A 893 -30.04 21.01 -29.02
C PRO A 893 -30.46 20.03 -27.91
N LEU A 894 -29.52 19.70 -27.02
CA LEU A 894 -29.72 18.75 -25.92
C LEU A 894 -29.58 19.45 -24.56
N ILE A 895 -28.52 20.23 -24.38
CA ILE A 895 -28.27 21.04 -23.17
C ILE A 895 -27.80 22.42 -23.61
N SER A 896 -28.36 23.47 -23.03
CA SER A 896 -27.91 24.85 -23.26
C SER A 896 -27.27 25.44 -22.02
N GLN A 897 -26.19 26.18 -22.20
CA GLN A 897 -25.44 26.91 -21.16
C GLN A 897 -25.02 26.03 -19.98
N LEU A 898 -24.51 24.82 -20.26
CA LEU A 898 -24.03 23.92 -19.22
C LEU A 898 -22.81 24.53 -18.52
N ASP A 899 -22.94 24.75 -17.21
CA ASP A 899 -21.85 25.02 -16.28
C ASP A 899 -21.87 23.93 -15.20
N VAL A 900 -20.94 22.98 -15.33
CA VAL A 900 -20.84 21.83 -14.43
C VAL A 900 -20.66 22.28 -12.98
N LEU A 901 -19.81 23.29 -12.75
CA LEU A 901 -19.49 23.75 -11.40
C LEU A 901 -20.65 24.53 -10.78
N GLN A 902 -21.41 25.29 -11.58
CA GLN A 902 -22.64 25.95 -11.12
C GLN A 902 -23.68 24.93 -10.63
N GLU A 903 -23.76 23.76 -11.23
CA GLU A 903 -24.73 22.75 -10.82
C GLU A 903 -24.25 21.89 -9.67
N THR A 904 -22.99 21.48 -9.68
CA THR A 904 -22.45 20.58 -8.67
C THR A 904 -22.02 21.31 -7.40
N GLN A 905 -21.72 22.61 -7.50
CA GLN A 905 -21.11 23.43 -6.44
C GLN A 905 -19.76 22.89 -5.93
N SER A 906 -19.16 21.94 -6.66
CA SER A 906 -17.88 21.30 -6.32
C SER A 906 -17.20 20.75 -7.57
N ASN A 907 -15.88 20.88 -7.61
CA ASN A 907 -15.03 20.31 -8.67
C ASN A 907 -14.69 18.82 -8.43
N GLN A 908 -15.21 18.22 -7.36
CA GLN A 908 -15.05 16.80 -7.04
C GLN A 908 -16.33 15.97 -7.26
N LYS A 909 -17.46 16.63 -7.56
CA LYS A 909 -18.76 16.00 -7.78
C LYS A 909 -19.00 15.69 -9.25
N ILE A 910 -19.57 14.53 -9.51
CA ILE A 910 -20.00 14.12 -10.85
C ILE A 910 -21.38 14.69 -11.15
N LEU A 911 -21.53 15.18 -12.38
CA LEU A 911 -22.80 15.50 -13.00
C LEU A 911 -23.10 14.49 -14.11
N VAL A 912 -24.25 13.81 -14.02
CA VAL A 912 -24.75 12.92 -15.08
C VAL A 912 -26.02 13.48 -15.68
N ARG A 913 -26.08 13.45 -17.01
CA ARG A 913 -27.26 13.82 -17.80
C ARG A 913 -27.73 12.62 -18.60
N GLU A 914 -28.93 12.15 -18.26
CA GLU A 914 -29.55 10.99 -18.89
C GLU A 914 -30.68 11.44 -19.84
N PHE A 915 -30.67 10.88 -21.04
CA PHE A 915 -31.69 11.11 -22.06
C PHE A 915 -32.17 9.75 -22.56
N SER A 916 -33.46 9.49 -22.45
CA SER A 916 -34.09 8.26 -22.94
C SER A 916 -34.81 8.50 -24.27
N GLN A 917 -35.11 7.42 -24.98
CA GLN A 917 -35.86 7.43 -26.25
C GLN A 917 -35.15 8.24 -27.34
N ILE A 918 -33.81 8.21 -27.34
CA ILE A 918 -33.01 8.80 -28.40
C ILE A 918 -32.96 7.81 -29.56
N HIS A 919 -33.67 8.12 -30.64
CA HIS A 919 -33.61 7.33 -31.85
C HIS A 919 -32.28 7.56 -32.58
N LEU A 920 -31.53 6.48 -32.82
CA LEU A 920 -30.29 6.48 -33.58
C LEU A 920 -30.42 5.50 -34.74
N ASP A 921 -29.91 5.90 -35.89
CA ASP A 921 -29.78 5.06 -37.08
C ASP A 921 -28.37 5.26 -37.63
N ASN A 922 -27.53 4.23 -37.45
CA ASN A 922 -26.12 4.17 -37.82
C ASN A 922 -25.16 5.12 -37.08
N ASP A 923 -25.54 6.38 -36.84
CA ASP A 923 -24.61 7.43 -36.38
C ASP A 923 -25.10 8.20 -35.14
N LEU A 924 -24.17 8.48 -34.23
CA LEU A 924 -24.29 9.42 -33.12
C LEU A 924 -23.24 10.51 -33.27
N ASN A 925 -23.68 11.76 -33.41
CA ASN A 925 -22.81 12.94 -33.47
C ASN A 925 -23.15 13.88 -32.32
N LEU A 926 -22.27 13.94 -31.31
CA LEU A 926 -22.37 14.85 -30.18
C LEU A 926 -21.49 16.08 -30.46
N THR A 927 -22.09 17.27 -30.51
CA THR A 927 -21.36 18.53 -30.68
C THR A 927 -21.37 19.31 -29.36
N LEU A 928 -20.20 19.77 -28.94
CA LEU A 928 -20.01 20.63 -27.77
C LEU A 928 -19.55 22.02 -28.23
N THR A 929 -20.41 23.01 -28.07
CA THR A 929 -20.17 24.38 -28.55
C THR A 929 -19.81 25.29 -27.39
N ALA A 930 -18.56 25.75 -27.36
CA ALA A 930 -18.08 26.66 -26.33
C ALA A 930 -18.80 28.01 -26.39
N GLN A 931 -19.36 28.45 -25.26
CA GLN A 931 -19.75 29.84 -25.02
C GLN A 931 -18.63 30.57 -24.26
N LYS A 932 -18.00 29.89 -23.31
CA LYS A 932 -16.83 30.36 -22.56
C LYS A 932 -16.00 29.17 -22.06
N GLY A 933 -14.68 29.30 -22.09
CA GLY A 933 -13.77 28.20 -21.76
C GLY A 933 -13.85 27.06 -22.78
N GLU A 934 -12.99 26.07 -22.65
CA GLU A 934 -13.02 24.88 -23.50
C GLU A 934 -14.13 23.91 -23.04
N PRO A 935 -14.89 23.22 -23.90
CA PRO A 935 -15.83 22.21 -23.43
C PRO A 935 -15.10 21.01 -22.82
N LEU A 936 -15.80 20.25 -21.97
CA LEU A 936 -15.28 19.01 -21.38
C LEU A 936 -16.31 17.89 -21.40
N ILE A 937 -15.83 16.65 -21.35
CA ILE A 937 -16.64 15.46 -21.10
C ILE A 937 -15.79 14.38 -20.43
N CYS A 938 -16.36 13.67 -19.46
CA CYS A 938 -15.72 12.54 -18.77
C CYS A 938 -16.06 11.21 -19.43
N GLY A 939 -17.34 11.01 -19.75
CA GLY A 939 -17.80 9.79 -20.38
C GLY A 939 -19.11 9.93 -21.14
N LEU A 940 -19.32 9.00 -22.06
CA LEU A 940 -20.54 8.84 -22.85
C LEU A 940 -20.97 7.39 -22.75
N GLU A 941 -22.17 7.14 -22.25
CA GLU A 941 -22.76 5.80 -22.19
C GLU A 941 -23.97 5.73 -23.09
N LEU A 942 -24.00 4.71 -23.92
CA LEU A 942 -25.04 4.41 -24.90
C LEU A 942 -25.60 3.03 -24.59
N ILE A 943 -26.91 2.90 -24.41
CA ILE A 943 -27.56 1.61 -24.11
C ILE A 943 -28.88 1.52 -24.90
N GLU A 944 -29.02 0.53 -25.78
CA GLU A 944 -30.28 0.20 -26.45
C GLU A 944 -31.38 -0.07 -25.40
N GLN A 945 -32.56 0.53 -25.57
CA GLN A 945 -33.62 0.53 -24.54
C GLN A 945 -34.16 -0.84 -24.17
N SER A 946 -33.98 -1.84 -25.03
CA SER A 946 -34.37 -3.22 -24.75
C SER A 946 -33.47 -3.91 -23.71
N LEU A 947 -32.32 -3.32 -23.40
CA LEU A 947 -31.29 -3.93 -22.56
C LEU A 947 -31.35 -3.43 -21.10
N PRO A 948 -30.89 -4.25 -20.13
CA PRO A 948 -30.83 -3.84 -18.72
C PRO A 948 -29.91 -2.63 -18.50
N VAL A 949 -30.35 -1.63 -17.74
CA VAL A 949 -29.56 -0.42 -17.46
C VAL A 949 -29.10 -0.42 -16.00
N ASP A 950 -27.83 -0.07 -15.75
CA ASP A 950 -27.33 0.14 -14.40
C ASP A 950 -27.97 1.36 -13.74
N SER A 951 -28.30 1.22 -12.45
CA SER A 951 -28.76 2.37 -11.65
C SER A 951 -27.59 3.29 -11.35
N ILE A 952 -27.76 4.58 -11.61
CA ILE A 952 -26.73 5.58 -11.28
C ILE A 952 -26.57 5.65 -9.76
N VAL A 953 -25.36 5.38 -9.27
CA VAL A 953 -25.02 5.35 -7.83
C VAL A 953 -24.94 6.77 -7.27
N GLU A 954 -25.55 6.99 -6.10
CA GLU A 954 -25.32 8.19 -5.28
C GLU A 954 -24.03 7.99 -4.48
N LEU A 955 -23.06 8.89 -4.68
CA LEU A 955 -21.80 8.83 -3.96
C LEU A 955 -21.94 9.50 -2.59
N PRO A 956 -21.34 8.92 -1.53
CA PRO A 956 -21.31 9.58 -0.24
C PRO A 956 -20.53 10.90 -0.36
N SER A 957 -21.02 11.95 0.29
CA SER A 957 -20.24 13.19 0.45
C SER A 957 -19.13 12.93 1.47
N GLN A 958 -17.87 13.22 1.14
CA GLN A 958 -16.79 13.13 2.12
C GLN A 958 -16.71 14.44 2.93
N LYS A 959 -16.15 14.39 4.15
CA LYS A 959 -15.93 15.61 4.95
C LYS A 959 -14.71 16.34 4.39
N GLN A 960 -14.91 17.59 3.94
CA GLN A 960 -13.91 18.44 3.29
C GLN A 960 -12.64 18.73 4.12
N GLU A 961 -12.68 18.57 5.46
CA GLU A 961 -11.58 18.96 6.36
C GLU A 961 -10.24 18.22 6.16
N LEU A 962 -10.23 17.12 5.41
CA LEU A 962 -9.02 16.31 5.16
C LEU A 962 -8.44 16.46 3.75
N LEU A 963 -9.09 17.25 2.89
CA LEU A 963 -8.73 17.39 1.47
C LEU A 963 -7.99 18.71 1.26
N THR A 964 -6.67 18.73 1.44
CA THR A 964 -5.87 19.71 0.70
C THR A 964 -5.81 19.23 -0.73
N LYS A 965 -6.75 19.69 -1.57
CA LYS A 965 -6.73 19.40 -3.01
C LYS A 965 -5.32 19.71 -3.56
N PRO A 966 -4.69 18.78 -4.30
CA PRO A 966 -3.47 19.02 -5.06
C PRO A 966 -3.48 20.29 -5.90
#